data_AF-G2FIL1-F1
#
_entry.id   AF-G2FIL1-F1
#
_cell.length_a   1.000
_cell.length_b   1.000
_cell.length_c   1.000
_cell.angle_alpha   90.00
_cell.angle_beta   90.00
_cell.angle_gamma   90.00
#
_symmetry.space_group_name_H-M   'P 1'
#
loop_
_entity.id
_entity.type
_entity.pdbx_description
1 polymer ?
#
loop_
_entity_poly.entity_id
_entity_poly.type
_entity_poly.pdbx_seq_one_letter_code
_entity_poly.pdbx_strand_id
1 'polypeptide(L)'
;MDSAINRVLSTADRSVRRSVSEVNVNSLMLSQAQAALAAAQAIDPNIPLGDLLSLLSGLQDGTAGNTGEALSNAGVDSSLSNGLDQTISIVANSNNSGVEQVNQVASGSLSGSNSSNTSSESTGSSTGSNSSETTAGNSNAGSDINSSGGGSSAGGSEVAFASTSTGGGVTSSGGGGSTTAGGSSGNAPTGGSSGESGSSTSSGSSGGGAGSSAGNSGETLYVDIQLSGDCASYSIAKRNCSGSDGDAYPSIRDAIAVAQVGQTVLVRSGIYPVASSDEVVIDVQGLTLAGYGDERPVIEGAGFPYDAQSNERTTLLRIAADDVTVRQFEIRECPYECAGFNKDVSGALVEEIYAHHGWYSLFRIRGSHNTLRYSEFAHSAHGGGVMIRPDDQSVPINENLVYRVISHHNGRYSDGRKSPEVPGDPGGGGNSDGMGASKFCSDNLSSNVCRRNKVVEVIVWHNADDGFDFSMSESLYQGLISFDNGPAGQRNYKILRGEDQADNANTYLGCVSLGTGSPEHCSPNECPLRGFELRGAANAYHILATGAGSHNFMGASATGEVVNSVAWGDSDFTYGSNMSHQANSEVSGGLSRFVPNLDLPEGISIRERWAYMHNQFRSAFTPPAGSALIDAGVHLSAIHCPEPGPGDGECREWSGQAPDIGAFESGL
;
A
#
# COMPACT_ATOMS: atom_id res chain seq x y z
N MET A 1 24.98 -8.97 -9.14
CA MET A 1 24.84 -8.19 -10.38
C MET A 1 25.06 -6.70 -10.10
N ASP A 2 24.41 -6.15 -9.08
CA ASP A 2 24.51 -4.73 -8.70
C ASP A 2 25.93 -4.27 -8.33
N SER A 3 26.75 -5.14 -7.74
CA SER A 3 28.17 -4.85 -7.47
C SER A 3 29.00 -4.71 -8.75
N ALA A 4 28.72 -5.51 -9.78
CA ALA A 4 29.40 -5.44 -11.08
C ALA A 4 28.88 -4.24 -11.90
N ILE A 5 27.58 -3.98 -11.85
CA ILE A 5 26.92 -2.78 -12.41
C ILE A 5 27.52 -1.51 -11.79
N ASN A 6 27.65 -1.47 -10.46
CA ASN A 6 28.28 -0.35 -9.76
C ASN A 6 29.76 -0.20 -10.13
N ARG A 7 30.48 -1.30 -10.36
CA ARG A 7 31.88 -1.25 -10.75
C ARG A 7 32.06 -0.67 -12.16
N VAL A 8 31.22 -1.05 -13.12
CA VAL A 8 31.18 -0.50 -14.49
C VAL A 8 30.74 0.98 -14.51
N LEU A 9 29.77 1.36 -13.66
CA LEU A 9 29.32 2.74 -13.53
C LEU A 9 30.30 3.63 -12.75
N SER A 10 31.11 3.04 -11.86
CA SER A 10 32.06 3.78 -11.01
C SER A 10 33.40 4.10 -11.67
N THR A 11 33.80 3.37 -12.72
CA THR A 11 35.02 3.66 -13.49
C THR A 11 34.84 4.77 -14.51
N ALA A 12 33.61 5.25 -14.72
CA ALA A 12 33.34 6.39 -15.58
C ALA A 12 33.34 7.70 -14.79
N ASP A 13 34.35 8.52 -15.07
CA ASP A 13 34.68 9.80 -14.43
C ASP A 13 33.45 10.67 -14.10
N ARG A 14 33.26 10.97 -12.81
CA ARG A 14 32.10 11.68 -12.23
C ARG A 14 32.09 13.20 -12.48
N SER A 15 32.92 13.71 -13.39
CA SER A 15 33.12 15.16 -13.57
C SER A 15 32.44 15.78 -14.80
N VAL A 16 31.69 15.04 -15.62
CA VAL A 16 31.05 15.59 -16.83
C VAL A 16 29.53 15.37 -16.83
N ARG A 17 28.78 16.47 -16.99
CA ARG A 17 27.32 16.49 -17.21
C ARG A 17 27.00 15.61 -18.43
N ARG A 18 26.42 14.43 -18.22
CA ARG A 18 25.96 13.56 -19.31
C ARG A 18 24.68 14.10 -19.91
N SER A 19 24.58 14.07 -21.23
CA SER A 19 23.36 14.44 -21.96
C SER A 19 22.33 13.31 -21.87
N VAL A 20 21.04 13.62 -22.01
CA VAL A 20 19.91 12.66 -22.00
C VAL A 20 20.12 11.50 -22.99
N SER A 21 20.78 11.76 -24.12
CA SER A 21 21.12 10.73 -25.10
C SER A 21 22.08 9.67 -24.56
N GLU A 22 22.98 10.04 -23.65
CA GLU A 22 24.02 9.17 -23.11
C GLU A 22 23.47 8.27 -21.99
N VAL A 23 22.51 8.78 -21.21
CA VAL A 23 21.77 7.98 -20.20
C VAL A 23 20.88 6.94 -20.90
N ASN A 24 20.19 7.33 -21.97
CA ASN A 24 19.32 6.43 -22.73
C ASN A 24 20.12 5.33 -23.47
N VAL A 25 21.29 5.64 -24.01
CA VAL A 25 22.19 4.64 -24.61
C VAL A 25 22.69 3.64 -23.56
N ASN A 26 23.08 4.11 -22.37
CA ASN A 26 23.53 3.22 -21.29
C ASN A 26 22.39 2.32 -20.78
N SER A 27 21.16 2.83 -20.69
CA SER A 27 19.97 2.06 -20.32
C SER A 27 19.62 0.99 -21.38
N LEU A 28 19.70 1.35 -22.66
CA LEU A 28 19.50 0.41 -23.77
C LEU A 28 20.59 -0.68 -23.79
N MET A 29 21.86 -0.32 -23.63
CA MET A 29 22.96 -1.29 -23.58
C MET A 29 22.82 -2.25 -22.39
N LEU A 30 22.36 -1.76 -21.23
CA LEU A 30 22.10 -2.59 -20.05
C LEU A 30 20.94 -3.57 -20.30
N SER A 31 19.87 -3.10 -20.95
CA SER A 31 18.70 -3.92 -21.30
C SER A 31 19.04 -4.99 -22.34
N GLN A 32 19.86 -4.64 -23.34
CA GLN A 32 20.39 -5.59 -24.33
C GLN A 32 21.30 -6.65 -23.67
N ALA A 33 22.13 -6.25 -22.71
CA ALA A 33 22.99 -7.18 -21.96
C ALA A 33 22.18 -8.16 -21.09
N GLN A 34 21.10 -7.69 -20.46
CA GLN A 34 20.18 -8.54 -19.70
C GLN A 34 19.44 -9.54 -20.59
N ALA A 35 18.97 -9.11 -21.76
CA ALA A 35 18.31 -9.98 -22.73
C ALA A 35 19.27 -11.04 -23.30
N ALA A 36 20.51 -10.67 -23.61
CA ALA A 36 21.54 -11.61 -24.07
C ALA A 36 21.89 -12.65 -22.99
N LEU A 37 21.92 -12.25 -21.72
CA LEU A 37 22.12 -13.16 -20.59
C LEU A 37 20.97 -14.15 -20.44
N ALA A 38 19.73 -13.68 -20.47
CA ALA A 38 18.55 -14.54 -20.39
C ALA A 38 18.52 -15.57 -21.53
N ALA A 39 18.88 -15.15 -22.75
CA ALA A 39 18.97 -16.04 -23.90
C ALA A 39 20.10 -17.10 -23.76
N ALA A 40 21.26 -16.72 -23.21
CA ALA A 40 22.36 -17.66 -22.98
C ALA A 40 22.03 -18.68 -21.87
N GLN A 41 21.42 -18.23 -20.77
CA GLN A 41 21.01 -19.10 -19.64
C GLN A 41 19.86 -20.04 -19.97
N ALA A 42 19.00 -19.67 -20.93
CA ALA A 42 17.95 -20.56 -21.45
C ALA A 42 18.53 -21.79 -22.17
N ILE A 43 19.79 -21.73 -22.59
CA ILE A 43 20.46 -22.79 -23.36
C ILE A 43 21.44 -23.58 -22.50
N ASP A 44 22.26 -22.91 -21.69
CA ASP A 44 23.06 -23.56 -20.65
C ASP A 44 22.95 -22.76 -19.33
N PRO A 45 22.24 -23.30 -18.32
CA PRO A 45 22.03 -22.60 -17.05
C PRO A 45 23.31 -22.47 -16.22
N ASN A 46 24.42 -23.13 -16.58
CA ASN A 46 25.67 -23.13 -15.82
C ASN A 46 26.73 -22.13 -16.32
N ILE A 47 26.42 -21.29 -17.31
CA ILE A 47 27.38 -20.32 -17.85
C ILE A 47 27.87 -19.37 -16.73
N PRO A 48 29.19 -19.34 -16.43
CA PRO A 48 29.71 -18.49 -15.37
C PRO A 48 29.56 -17.00 -15.70
N LEU A 49 29.16 -16.20 -14.71
CA LEU A 49 29.02 -14.75 -14.83
C LEU A 49 30.33 -14.06 -15.32
N GLY A 50 31.50 -14.65 -15.03
CA GLY A 50 32.79 -14.14 -15.48
C GLY A 50 32.98 -14.18 -17.00
N ASP A 51 32.57 -15.26 -17.65
CA ASP A 51 32.74 -15.46 -19.10
C ASP A 51 31.76 -14.57 -19.88
N LEU A 52 30.58 -14.35 -19.33
CA LEU A 52 29.60 -13.41 -19.84
C LEU A 52 30.09 -11.95 -19.78
N LEU A 53 30.73 -11.55 -18.67
CA LEU A 53 31.29 -10.21 -18.52
C LEU A 53 32.46 -9.98 -19.51
N SER A 54 33.24 -11.01 -19.82
CA SER A 54 34.25 -10.96 -20.88
C SER A 54 33.64 -10.85 -22.28
N LEU A 55 32.51 -11.51 -22.55
CA LEU A 55 31.78 -11.39 -23.82
C LEU A 55 31.20 -9.97 -24.01
N LEU A 56 30.58 -9.42 -22.97
CA LEU A 56 30.03 -8.05 -22.97
C LEU A 56 31.12 -6.99 -23.09
N SER A 57 32.29 -7.21 -22.48
CA SER A 57 33.49 -6.38 -22.65
C SER A 57 33.99 -6.37 -24.10
N GLY A 58 33.99 -7.52 -24.79
CA GLY A 58 34.41 -7.61 -26.20
C GLY A 58 33.44 -6.89 -27.16
N LEU A 59 32.14 -6.88 -26.84
CA LEU A 59 31.12 -6.16 -27.60
C LEU A 59 31.23 -4.62 -27.43
N GLN A 60 31.68 -4.16 -26.26
CA GLN A 60 31.87 -2.74 -25.95
C GLN A 60 33.05 -2.11 -26.74
N ASP A 61 34.06 -2.92 -27.09
CA ASP A 61 35.22 -2.49 -27.89
C ASP A 61 34.99 -2.54 -29.41
N GLY A 62 33.77 -2.82 -29.88
CA GLY A 62 33.36 -2.65 -31.27
C GLY A 62 34.00 -3.62 -32.28
N THR A 63 34.69 -4.67 -31.82
CA THR A 63 35.17 -5.74 -32.71
C THR A 63 34.16 -6.88 -32.73
N ALA A 64 33.09 -6.71 -33.52
CA ALA A 64 32.11 -7.76 -33.84
C ALA A 64 32.70 -8.98 -34.61
N GLY A 65 34.02 -9.14 -34.61
CA GLY A 65 34.74 -10.12 -35.42
C GLY A 65 34.91 -11.49 -34.76
N ASN A 66 34.94 -11.61 -33.43
CA ASN A 66 35.39 -12.85 -32.78
C ASN A 66 34.44 -13.39 -31.69
N THR A 67 33.14 -13.14 -31.79
CA THR A 67 32.12 -13.70 -30.85
C THR A 67 32.19 -15.23 -30.80
N GLY A 68 32.35 -15.88 -31.96
CA GLY A 68 32.55 -17.33 -32.05
C GLY A 68 33.84 -17.85 -31.38
N GLU A 69 34.90 -17.04 -31.34
CA GLU A 69 36.16 -17.40 -30.67
C GLU A 69 36.05 -17.26 -29.15
N ALA A 70 35.32 -16.25 -28.67
CA ALA A 70 35.00 -16.08 -27.26
C ALA A 70 34.07 -17.19 -26.73
N LEU A 71 33.05 -17.57 -27.51
CA LEU A 71 32.14 -18.67 -27.19
C LEU A 71 32.86 -20.03 -27.20
N SER A 72 33.76 -20.25 -28.16
CA SER A 72 34.60 -21.44 -28.21
C SER A 72 35.56 -21.53 -27.01
N ASN A 73 36.12 -20.41 -26.56
CA ASN A 73 37.00 -20.36 -25.39
C ASN A 73 36.25 -20.57 -24.06
N ALA A 74 34.95 -20.23 -24.03
CA ALA A 74 34.05 -20.52 -22.91
C ALA A 74 33.52 -21.97 -22.91
N GLY A 75 33.96 -22.82 -23.85
CA GLY A 75 33.58 -24.23 -23.91
C GLY A 75 32.20 -24.50 -24.52
N VAL A 76 31.60 -23.52 -25.19
CA VAL A 76 30.31 -23.67 -25.89
C VAL A 76 30.51 -24.45 -27.19
N ASP A 77 29.70 -25.48 -27.40
CA ASP A 77 29.72 -26.32 -28.60
C ASP A 77 29.53 -25.48 -29.88
N SER A 78 30.41 -25.67 -30.87
CA SER A 78 30.39 -25.00 -32.18
C SER A 78 29.08 -25.16 -32.98
N SER A 79 28.25 -26.15 -32.65
CA SER A 79 26.92 -26.33 -33.24
C SER A 79 25.86 -25.40 -32.63
N LEU A 80 26.08 -24.92 -31.40
CA LEU A 80 25.28 -23.91 -30.71
C LEU A 80 25.72 -22.48 -31.05
N SER A 81 27.01 -22.28 -31.37
CA SER A 81 27.60 -20.95 -31.54
C SER A 81 26.96 -20.14 -32.67
N ASN A 82 26.55 -20.77 -33.77
CA ASN A 82 25.91 -20.06 -34.89
C ASN A 82 24.50 -19.53 -34.55
N GLY A 83 23.75 -20.26 -33.72
CA GLY A 83 22.41 -19.82 -33.26
C GLY A 83 22.50 -18.74 -32.20
N LEU A 84 23.49 -18.86 -31.29
CA LEU A 84 23.78 -17.83 -30.29
C LEU A 84 24.30 -16.54 -30.94
N ASP A 85 25.23 -16.64 -31.89
CA ASP A 85 25.79 -15.49 -32.61
C ASP A 85 24.69 -14.73 -33.35
N GLN A 86 23.75 -15.42 -34.01
CA GLN A 86 22.61 -14.76 -34.64
C GLN A 86 21.70 -14.07 -33.62
N THR A 87 21.39 -14.72 -32.49
CA THR A 87 20.51 -14.16 -31.45
C THR A 87 21.13 -12.94 -30.78
N ILE A 88 22.41 -13.03 -30.41
CA ILE A 88 23.17 -11.94 -29.79
C ILE A 88 23.35 -10.78 -30.79
N SER A 89 23.59 -11.07 -32.06
CA SER A 89 23.70 -10.03 -33.09
C SER A 89 22.37 -9.33 -33.38
N ILE A 90 21.23 -10.05 -33.28
CA ILE A 90 19.89 -9.45 -33.35
C ILE A 90 19.64 -8.54 -32.14
N VAL A 91 19.96 -8.99 -30.93
CA VAL A 91 19.79 -8.21 -29.68
C VAL A 91 20.65 -6.95 -29.68
N ALA A 92 21.92 -7.05 -30.09
CA ALA A 92 22.85 -5.93 -30.13
C ALA A 92 22.43 -4.84 -31.14
N ASN A 93 21.71 -5.21 -32.20
CA ASN A 93 21.19 -4.29 -33.22
C ASN A 93 19.72 -3.88 -33.01
N SER A 94 19.08 -4.34 -31.93
CA SER A 94 17.66 -4.07 -31.65
C SER A 94 17.48 -2.73 -30.92
N ASN A 95 16.43 -1.99 -31.28
CA ASN A 95 15.93 -0.86 -30.50
C ASN A 95 15.11 -1.35 -29.27
N ASN A 96 14.62 -0.44 -28.41
CA ASN A 96 13.88 -0.80 -27.20
C ASN A 96 12.77 -1.84 -27.44
N SER A 97 11.96 -1.65 -28.49
CA SER A 97 10.86 -2.57 -28.81
C SER A 97 11.33 -3.94 -29.31
N GLY A 98 12.49 -4.02 -29.97
CA GLY A 98 13.10 -5.30 -30.37
C GLY A 98 13.64 -6.10 -29.17
N VAL A 99 14.19 -5.42 -28.16
CA VAL A 99 14.67 -6.06 -26.91
C VAL A 99 13.51 -6.68 -26.13
N GLU A 100 12.37 -5.99 -26.06
CA GLU A 100 11.14 -6.50 -25.41
C GLU A 100 10.61 -7.76 -26.11
N GLN A 101 10.62 -7.81 -27.45
CA GLN A 101 10.22 -9.00 -28.20
C GLN A 101 11.15 -10.19 -27.97
N VAL A 102 12.47 -9.96 -27.88
CA VAL A 102 13.42 -11.03 -27.56
C VAL A 102 13.21 -11.56 -26.15
N ASN A 103 12.93 -10.69 -25.17
CA ASN A 103 12.59 -11.10 -23.80
C ASN A 103 11.31 -11.95 -23.74
N GLN A 104 10.32 -11.66 -24.58
CA GLN A 104 9.09 -12.46 -24.69
C GLN A 104 9.36 -13.85 -25.29
N VAL A 105 10.26 -13.95 -26.28
CA VAL A 105 10.65 -15.23 -26.88
C VAL A 105 11.51 -16.06 -25.92
N ALA A 106 12.46 -15.44 -25.21
CA ALA A 106 13.33 -16.10 -24.24
C ALA A 106 12.59 -16.59 -22.97
N SER A 107 11.51 -15.91 -22.58
CA SER A 107 10.65 -16.32 -21.46
C SER A 107 9.65 -17.42 -21.81
N GLY A 108 9.73 -18.01 -23.02
CA GLY A 108 8.98 -19.20 -23.39
C GLY A 108 7.48 -18.97 -23.61
N SER A 109 7.03 -17.72 -23.76
CA SER A 109 5.64 -17.44 -24.15
C SER A 109 5.42 -17.74 -25.63
N LEU A 110 5.07 -19.00 -25.92
CA LEU A 110 4.52 -19.39 -27.21
C LEU A 110 3.11 -18.81 -27.35
N SER A 111 3.00 -17.61 -27.92
CA SER A 111 1.74 -17.21 -28.55
C SER A 111 1.65 -17.81 -29.94
N GLY A 112 0.53 -18.48 -30.19
CA GLY A 112 0.22 -19.21 -31.41
C GLY A 112 0.47 -18.39 -32.67
N SER A 113 1.07 -19.07 -33.64
CA SER A 113 1.45 -18.58 -34.95
C SER A 113 0.27 -17.94 -35.69
N ASN A 114 0.44 -16.70 -36.14
CA ASN A 114 -0.27 -16.20 -37.32
C ASN A 114 0.78 -15.72 -38.33
N SER A 115 1.28 -16.67 -39.11
CA SER A 115 2.16 -16.41 -40.24
C SER A 115 1.35 -15.83 -41.40
N SER A 116 1.53 -14.55 -41.69
CA SER A 116 1.20 -14.00 -43.00
C SER A 116 2.49 -13.58 -43.69
N ASN A 117 2.97 -14.41 -44.63
CA ASN A 117 3.75 -13.88 -45.74
C ASN A 117 3.54 -14.68 -47.04
N THR A 118 2.83 -14.00 -47.95
CA THR A 118 3.09 -13.84 -49.39
C THR A 118 3.35 -15.04 -50.32
N SER A 119 2.41 -15.21 -51.26
CA SER A 119 2.58 -15.09 -52.74
C SER A 119 2.08 -16.26 -53.62
N SER A 120 1.52 -15.84 -54.76
CA SER A 120 1.25 -16.57 -56.03
C SER A 120 -0.09 -17.29 -56.25
N GLU A 121 -0.87 -16.68 -57.16
CA GLU A 121 -1.63 -17.23 -58.30
C GLU A 121 -2.30 -18.62 -58.19
N SER A 122 -3.62 -18.67 -58.32
CA SER A 122 -4.28 -19.01 -59.59
C SER A 122 -5.78 -19.30 -59.40
N THR A 123 -6.52 -18.97 -60.45
CA THR A 123 -7.94 -19.14 -60.67
C THR A 123 -8.36 -20.61 -60.75
N GLY A 124 -9.51 -20.97 -60.19
CA GLY A 124 -10.10 -22.29 -60.39
C GLY A 124 -11.44 -22.48 -59.68
N SER A 125 -12.52 -22.25 -60.41
CA SER A 125 -13.88 -22.65 -60.03
C SER A 125 -13.99 -24.17 -59.82
N SER A 126 -14.89 -24.63 -58.95
CA SER A 126 -16.06 -25.45 -59.33
C SER A 126 -16.72 -26.17 -58.14
N THR A 127 -18.03 -25.94 -58.01
CA THR A 127 -19.14 -26.87 -57.71
C THR A 127 -18.96 -28.13 -56.84
N GLY A 128 -19.95 -28.33 -55.96
CA GLY A 128 -20.43 -29.65 -55.50
C GLY A 128 -20.86 -29.61 -54.02
N SER A 129 -22.09 -29.22 -53.67
CA SER A 129 -23.34 -30.02 -53.67
C SER A 129 -23.45 -31.06 -52.54
N ASN A 130 -24.52 -30.87 -51.74
CA ASN A 130 -25.32 -31.86 -50.98
C ASN A 130 -24.61 -32.61 -49.84
N SER A 131 -25.23 -32.97 -48.72
CA SER A 131 -26.62 -33.28 -48.36
C SER A 131 -26.70 -33.31 -46.83
N SER A 132 -27.60 -32.56 -46.18
CA SER A 132 -28.84 -33.06 -45.54
C SER A 132 -28.67 -34.24 -44.57
N GLU A 133 -29.01 -34.01 -43.31
CA GLU A 133 -29.91 -34.90 -42.57
C GLU A 133 -30.64 -34.13 -41.45
N THR A 134 -31.97 -34.11 -41.58
CA THR A 134 -32.97 -33.66 -40.61
C THR A 134 -33.78 -34.89 -40.19
N THR A 135 -34.09 -35.01 -38.89
CA THR A 135 -35.33 -35.58 -38.34
C THR A 135 -35.26 -35.41 -36.80
N ALA A 136 -36.03 -34.55 -36.14
CA ALA A 136 -37.48 -34.38 -36.00
C ALA A 136 -38.13 -35.29 -34.93
N GLY A 137 -38.94 -34.63 -34.08
CA GLY A 137 -40.07 -35.21 -33.34
C GLY A 137 -39.88 -35.25 -31.81
N ASN A 138 -40.85 -34.90 -30.97
CA ASN A 138 -42.19 -34.36 -31.20
C ASN A 138 -42.82 -33.95 -29.85
N SER A 139 -43.39 -32.75 -29.80
CA SER A 139 -44.72 -32.35 -29.28
C SER A 139 -45.32 -32.93 -27.98
N ASN A 140 -45.77 -32.06 -27.07
CA ASN A 140 -47.17 -31.64 -26.84
C ASN A 140 -47.21 -30.73 -25.59
N ALA A 141 -47.67 -29.49 -25.57
CA ALA A 141 -48.88 -28.81 -26.08
C ALA A 141 -50.09 -28.86 -25.12
N GLY A 142 -50.61 -27.66 -24.84
CA GLY A 142 -52.00 -27.38 -24.44
C GLY A 142 -52.11 -26.76 -23.05
N SER A 143 -52.80 -25.64 -22.81
CA SER A 143 -53.56 -24.73 -23.69
C SER A 143 -54.07 -23.57 -22.83
N ASP A 144 -54.30 -22.43 -23.49
CA ASP A 144 -54.85 -21.16 -23.02
C ASP A 144 -56.20 -21.23 -22.27
N ILE A 145 -56.52 -20.18 -21.49
CA ILE A 145 -57.79 -19.41 -21.59
C ILE A 145 -57.63 -18.01 -20.94
N ASN A 146 -57.89 -17.04 -21.80
CA ASN A 146 -58.32 -15.64 -21.72
C ASN A 146 -59.21 -15.20 -20.52
N SER A 147 -58.98 -13.99 -19.96
CA SER A 147 -60.05 -13.00 -19.68
C SER A 147 -59.53 -11.61 -19.25
N SER A 148 -60.19 -10.60 -19.78
CA SER A 148 -60.02 -9.14 -19.73
C SER A 148 -60.65 -8.40 -18.53
N GLY A 149 -60.23 -7.14 -18.32
CA GLY A 149 -60.96 -6.06 -17.58
C GLY A 149 -60.24 -5.63 -16.30
N GLY A 150 -59.93 -4.36 -15.97
CA GLY A 150 -60.58 -3.08 -16.27
C GLY A 150 -61.29 -2.54 -15.02
N GLY A 151 -60.85 -1.41 -14.44
CA GLY A 151 -61.68 -0.62 -13.52
C GLY A 151 -61.03 -0.11 -12.23
N SER A 152 -60.91 1.22 -12.14
CA SER A 152 -60.58 2.05 -10.97
C SER A 152 -61.66 2.01 -9.87
N SER A 153 -61.28 2.19 -8.59
CA SER A 153 -61.81 3.23 -7.66
C SER A 153 -61.54 2.97 -6.17
N ALA A 154 -60.96 4.00 -5.53
CA ALA A 154 -61.12 4.56 -4.18
C ALA A 154 -61.87 3.83 -3.03
N GLY A 155 -61.32 4.06 -1.83
CA GLY A 155 -61.94 3.88 -0.50
C GLY A 155 -60.91 3.25 0.44
N GLY A 156 -60.29 3.91 1.42
CA GLY A 156 -60.77 4.96 2.31
C GLY A 156 -60.84 4.38 3.73
N SER A 157 -59.85 4.69 4.58
CA SER A 157 -60.05 4.77 6.03
C SER A 157 -59.01 5.71 6.63
N GLU A 158 -59.52 6.83 7.13
CA GLU A 158 -58.86 7.84 7.96
C GLU A 158 -58.68 7.36 9.42
N VAL A 159 -58.19 8.30 10.24
CA VAL A 159 -58.15 8.45 11.71
C VAL A 159 -56.75 8.15 12.30
N ALA A 160 -56.05 9.06 12.99
CA ALA A 160 -56.26 10.48 13.28
C ALA A 160 -54.93 11.11 13.75
N PHE A 161 -54.73 12.38 13.40
CA PHE A 161 -53.84 13.30 14.09
C PHE A 161 -54.46 13.71 15.44
N ALA A 162 -53.65 13.78 16.49
CA ALA A 162 -53.93 14.61 17.65
C ALA A 162 -52.63 15.32 18.07
N SER A 163 -52.59 16.62 17.78
CA SER A 163 -51.72 17.58 18.45
C SER A 163 -52.37 17.96 19.78
N THR A 164 -51.56 18.14 20.81
CA THR A 164 -51.89 19.07 21.91
C THR A 164 -50.63 19.79 22.33
N SER A 165 -50.59 21.08 21.96
CA SER A 165 -49.79 22.12 22.58
C SER A 165 -50.48 22.66 23.82
N THR A 166 -49.74 22.84 24.90
CA THR A 166 -49.94 23.81 26.00
C THR A 166 -48.62 23.77 26.77
N GLY A 167 -47.94 24.84 27.16
CA GLY A 167 -48.33 26.21 27.47
C GLY A 167 -47.41 26.61 28.63
N GLY A 168 -46.80 27.79 28.58
CA GLY A 168 -45.66 28.15 29.43
C GLY A 168 -45.99 28.55 30.88
N GLY A 169 -44.91 28.86 31.62
CA GLY A 169 -44.90 30.03 32.51
C GLY A 169 -44.73 29.80 34.02
N VAL A 170 -43.55 30.24 34.52
CA VAL A 170 -43.31 31.11 35.69
C VAL A 170 -43.79 30.68 37.10
N THR A 171 -42.86 30.46 38.04
CA THR A 171 -42.56 31.34 39.21
C THR A 171 -41.66 30.68 40.26
N SER A 172 -40.86 31.54 40.86
CA SER A 172 -39.86 31.42 41.94
C SER A 172 -40.40 31.16 43.35
N SER A 173 -39.57 30.57 44.22
CA SER A 173 -39.23 31.03 45.59
C SER A 173 -38.46 29.89 46.29
N GLY A 174 -37.19 30.04 46.69
CA GLY A 174 -36.71 30.74 47.91
C GLY A 174 -36.06 29.68 48.82
N GLY A 175 -35.01 29.87 49.60
CA GLY A 175 -34.14 31.01 49.92
C GLY A 175 -33.24 30.62 51.10
N GLY A 176 -32.12 31.36 51.27
CA GLY A 176 -31.25 31.41 52.47
C GLY A 176 -30.16 30.33 52.50
N GLY A 177 -28.85 30.61 52.61
CA GLY A 177 -28.06 31.67 53.26
C GLY A 177 -26.94 30.92 54.02
N SER A 178 -25.67 31.32 54.18
CA SER A 178 -25.03 32.63 54.30
C SER A 178 -23.50 32.44 54.29
N THR A 179 -22.78 33.35 53.61
CA THR A 179 -21.49 34.04 53.93
C THR A 179 -20.38 33.32 54.76
N THR A 180 -19.07 33.46 54.47
CA THR A 180 -18.31 34.72 54.37
C THR A 180 -16.95 34.51 53.67
N ALA A 181 -16.48 35.58 53.03
CA ALA A 181 -15.26 35.71 52.25
C ALA A 181 -13.99 36.07 53.06
N GLY A 182 -12.85 36.01 52.37
CA GLY A 182 -11.56 36.64 52.72
C GLY A 182 -10.44 35.61 52.64
N GLY A 183 -9.38 35.73 51.85
CA GLY A 183 -8.79 36.87 51.17
C GLY A 183 -7.27 36.75 51.30
N SER A 184 -6.57 36.94 50.17
CA SER A 184 -5.17 37.38 50.05
C SER A 184 -4.01 36.37 50.21
N SER A 185 -3.35 36.14 49.06
CA SER A 185 -1.93 36.43 48.74
C SER A 185 -0.79 36.01 49.69
N GLY A 186 0.25 35.41 49.09
CA GLY A 186 1.64 35.80 49.41
C GLY A 186 2.68 34.70 49.46
N ASN A 187 3.47 34.61 48.38
CA ASN A 187 4.91 34.32 48.27
C ASN A 187 5.64 33.24 49.10
N ALA A 188 6.45 32.50 48.34
CA ALA A 188 7.60 31.65 48.65
C ALA A 188 8.78 32.39 49.35
N PRO A 189 10.01 31.81 49.45
CA PRO A 189 10.50 30.55 50.05
C PRO A 189 11.71 30.81 51.00
N THR A 190 12.59 29.80 51.20
CA THR A 190 13.91 29.74 51.93
C THR A 190 13.84 29.14 53.34
N GLY A 191 14.74 28.28 53.83
CA GLY A 191 15.99 27.67 53.35
C GLY A 191 16.78 27.09 54.55
N GLY A 192 17.56 26.01 54.34
CA GLY A 192 18.65 25.48 55.20
C GLY A 192 18.24 24.71 56.47
N SER A 193 19.04 23.83 57.11
CA SER A 193 20.37 23.22 56.88
C SER A 193 20.62 22.23 58.06
N SER A 194 21.65 21.38 57.94
CA SER A 194 22.37 20.57 58.97
C SER A 194 21.72 19.23 59.39
N GLY A 195 22.43 18.11 59.56
CA GLY A 195 23.86 17.78 59.46
C GLY A 195 24.12 16.40 60.12
N GLU A 196 25.19 15.71 59.68
CA GLU A 196 26.07 14.78 60.44
C GLU A 196 25.47 13.47 61.04
N SER A 197 26.11 12.30 61.17
CA SER A 197 27.43 11.72 60.90
C SER A 197 27.34 10.19 61.19
N GLY A 198 28.22 9.36 60.61
CA GLY A 198 28.39 7.97 61.09
C GLY A 198 29.22 7.03 60.21
N SER A 199 30.52 6.94 60.47
CA SER A 199 31.50 6.06 59.82
C SER A 199 31.52 4.62 60.37
N SER A 200 31.90 3.64 59.55
CA SER A 200 32.90 2.62 59.94
C SER A 200 33.52 1.91 58.72
N THR A 201 34.83 1.69 58.84
CA THR A 201 35.83 1.01 57.99
C THR A 201 35.66 -0.53 58.06
N SER A 202 36.23 -1.45 57.24
CA SER A 202 37.54 -1.55 56.58
C SER A 202 37.63 -2.76 55.61
N SER A 203 38.57 -2.66 54.65
CA SER A 203 39.38 -3.72 53.96
C SER A 203 38.66 -4.85 53.19
N GLY A 204 38.95 -5.18 51.93
CA GLY A 204 40.04 -4.83 51.02
C GLY A 204 40.22 -6.02 50.07
N SER A 205 40.12 -5.83 48.76
CA SER A 205 40.78 -6.68 47.78
C SER A 205 40.82 -5.98 46.43
N SER A 206 42.04 -5.87 45.91
CA SER A 206 42.44 -5.22 44.68
C SER A 206 42.25 -6.11 43.46
N GLY A 207 41.88 -5.51 42.33
CA GLY A 207 42.34 -5.94 41.01
C GLY A 207 41.29 -6.57 40.11
N GLY A 208 40.74 -5.77 39.20
CA GLY A 208 39.91 -6.22 38.08
C GLY A 208 39.25 -5.00 37.45
N GLY A 209 39.90 -4.44 36.42
CA GLY A 209 39.53 -3.16 35.82
C GLY A 209 38.08 -3.13 35.35
N ALA A 210 37.28 -2.25 35.95
CA ALA A 210 36.08 -1.72 35.33
C ALA A 210 36.54 -0.80 34.20
N GLY A 211 36.74 -1.40 33.02
CA GLY A 211 36.73 -0.66 31.78
C GLY A 211 35.31 -0.14 31.58
N SER A 212 35.10 1.13 31.85
CA SER A 212 33.98 1.88 31.27
C SER A 212 34.12 1.77 29.75
N SER A 213 33.40 0.84 29.13
CA SER A 213 33.20 0.85 27.69
C SER A 213 32.24 2.01 27.38
N ALA A 214 32.82 3.11 26.93
CA ALA A 214 32.12 4.05 26.07
C ALA A 214 31.34 3.25 25.01
N GLY A 215 30.09 3.64 24.76
CA GLY A 215 29.14 2.93 23.90
C GLY A 215 29.79 2.44 22.61
N ASN A 216 29.80 1.12 22.44
CA ASN A 216 30.21 0.50 21.20
C ASN A 216 29.00 0.53 20.26
N SER A 217 28.75 1.69 19.66
CA SER A 217 27.66 1.95 18.71
C SER A 217 27.90 1.24 17.37
N GLY A 218 28.09 -0.07 17.39
CA GLY A 218 28.45 -0.83 16.19
C GLY A 218 28.40 -2.36 16.28
N GLU A 219 28.06 -2.93 17.43
CA GLU A 219 27.90 -4.40 17.52
C GLU A 219 26.49 -4.81 17.05
N THR A 220 26.45 -5.76 16.12
CA THR A 220 25.21 -6.37 15.61
C THR A 220 24.86 -7.55 16.50
N LEU A 221 23.64 -7.58 17.01
CA LEU A 221 23.10 -8.74 17.72
C LEU A 221 22.37 -9.63 16.72
N TYR A 222 22.47 -10.94 16.89
CA TYR A 222 21.74 -11.90 16.06
C TYR A 222 20.63 -12.58 16.86
N VAL A 223 19.56 -12.93 16.18
CA VAL A 223 18.49 -13.74 16.76
C VAL A 223 18.31 -14.98 15.90
N ASP A 224 18.36 -16.15 16.51
CA ASP A 224 18.28 -17.43 15.80
C ASP A 224 17.58 -18.48 16.65
N ILE A 225 16.37 -18.85 16.24
CA ILE A 225 15.52 -19.80 16.95
C ILE A 225 16.12 -21.22 17.07
N GLN A 226 17.16 -21.54 16.29
CA GLN A 226 17.82 -22.85 16.33
C GLN A 226 18.81 -22.97 17.51
N LEU A 227 19.11 -21.88 18.20
CA LEU A 227 20.03 -21.88 19.33
C LEU A 227 19.39 -22.54 20.55
N SER A 228 20.19 -23.34 21.27
CA SER A 228 19.77 -23.93 22.55
C SER A 228 19.86 -22.95 23.73
N GLY A 229 20.42 -21.77 23.52
CA GLY A 229 20.65 -20.71 24.50
C GLY A 229 21.53 -19.60 23.91
N ASP A 230 21.81 -18.58 24.70
CA ASP A 230 22.59 -17.41 24.26
C ASP A 230 24.01 -17.79 23.83
N CYS A 231 24.51 -17.13 22.79
CA CYS A 231 25.86 -17.28 22.27
C CYS A 231 26.63 -15.97 22.41
N ALA A 232 27.79 -15.98 23.06
CA ALA A 232 28.75 -14.87 23.00
C ALA A 232 29.66 -14.93 21.75
N SER A 233 29.48 -15.94 20.92
CA SER A 233 30.37 -16.28 19.80
C SER A 233 29.59 -16.97 18.68
N TYR A 234 28.64 -16.26 18.10
CA TYR A 234 27.74 -16.77 17.07
C TYR A 234 28.45 -17.01 15.75
N SER A 235 28.04 -18.07 15.04
CA SER A 235 28.40 -18.34 13.66
C SER A 235 27.18 -18.18 12.76
N ILE A 236 27.17 -17.17 11.89
CA ILE A 236 26.16 -16.96 10.86
C ILE A 236 26.08 -18.19 9.94
N ALA A 237 27.23 -18.72 9.52
CA ALA A 237 27.29 -19.83 8.58
C ALA A 237 26.82 -21.16 9.18
N LYS A 238 27.07 -21.39 10.48
CA LYS A 238 26.74 -22.66 11.15
C LYS A 238 25.50 -22.57 12.06
N ARG A 239 24.95 -21.38 12.27
CA ARG A 239 23.80 -21.09 13.14
C ARG A 239 23.97 -21.67 14.56
N ASN A 240 25.15 -21.45 15.17
CA ASN A 240 25.48 -21.97 16.50
C ASN A 240 26.57 -21.13 17.20
N CYS A 241 26.86 -21.45 18.48
CA CYS A 241 27.84 -20.72 19.29
C CYS A 241 29.32 -21.05 19.01
N SER A 242 29.69 -21.41 17.78
CA SER A 242 31.07 -21.78 17.42
C SER A 242 31.84 -20.75 16.58
N GLY A 243 31.25 -19.58 16.36
CA GLY A 243 31.77 -18.54 15.46
C GLY A 243 32.38 -17.34 16.18
N SER A 244 32.43 -16.22 15.48
CA SER A 244 32.93 -14.93 15.98
C SER A 244 32.20 -13.76 15.33
N ASP A 245 30.97 -13.98 14.84
CA ASP A 245 30.21 -12.97 14.10
C ASP A 245 29.52 -11.96 15.03
N GLY A 246 29.31 -12.32 16.29
CA GLY A 246 28.75 -11.46 17.34
C GLY A 246 28.03 -12.27 18.42
N ASP A 247 27.29 -11.56 19.28
CA ASP A 247 26.39 -12.16 20.24
C ASP A 247 25.07 -12.58 19.57
N ALA A 248 24.48 -13.70 20.00
CA ALA A 248 23.21 -14.18 19.48
C ALA A 248 22.29 -14.75 20.57
N TYR A 249 20.99 -14.61 20.33
CA TYR A 249 19.93 -14.97 21.26
C TYR A 249 18.89 -15.88 20.59
N PRO A 250 18.25 -16.81 21.32
CA PRO A 250 17.23 -17.67 20.76
C PRO A 250 15.90 -16.93 20.48
N SER A 251 15.68 -15.78 21.12
CA SER A 251 14.44 -15.01 20.96
C SER A 251 14.70 -13.53 20.65
N ILE A 252 13.73 -12.90 19.98
CA ILE A 252 13.78 -11.47 19.65
C ILE A 252 13.76 -10.62 20.93
N ARG A 253 12.97 -11.04 21.93
CA ARG A 253 12.83 -10.31 23.19
C ARG A 253 14.13 -10.28 23.99
N ASP A 254 14.85 -11.40 24.04
CA ASP A 254 16.12 -11.48 24.77
C ASP A 254 17.17 -10.57 24.13
N ALA A 255 17.23 -10.54 22.79
CA ALA A 255 18.13 -9.63 22.08
C ALA A 255 17.77 -8.16 22.30
N ILE A 256 16.48 -7.78 22.27
CA ILE A 256 16.06 -6.40 22.55
C ILE A 256 16.41 -6.02 24.00
N ALA A 257 16.22 -6.92 24.97
CA ALA A 257 16.45 -6.66 26.38
C ALA A 257 17.91 -6.29 26.71
N VAL A 258 18.86 -6.69 25.88
CA VAL A 258 20.29 -6.36 26.02
C VAL A 258 20.77 -5.29 25.05
N ALA A 259 19.94 -4.94 24.05
CA ALA A 259 20.31 -4.02 23.01
C ALA A 259 20.54 -2.61 23.56
N GLN A 260 21.49 -1.91 22.95
CA GLN A 260 21.85 -0.55 23.27
C GLN A 260 21.37 0.41 22.18
N VAL A 261 21.29 1.69 22.53
CA VAL A 261 20.87 2.76 21.62
C VAL A 261 21.67 2.72 20.31
N GLY A 262 20.96 2.71 19.19
CA GLY A 262 21.55 2.71 17.84
C GLY A 262 22.06 1.34 17.34
N GLN A 263 21.91 0.25 18.11
CA GLN A 263 22.33 -1.08 17.65
C GLN A 263 21.39 -1.68 16.60
N THR A 264 21.88 -2.71 15.91
CA THR A 264 21.11 -3.52 14.96
C THR A 264 20.92 -4.92 15.51
N VAL A 265 19.68 -5.42 15.47
CA VAL A 265 19.28 -6.80 15.76
C VAL A 265 18.87 -7.45 14.44
N LEU A 266 19.63 -8.45 13.99
CA LEU A 266 19.35 -9.22 12.78
C LEU A 266 18.76 -10.58 13.12
N VAL A 267 17.54 -10.82 12.64
CA VAL A 267 16.75 -12.01 12.96
C VAL A 267 16.82 -13.00 11.79
N ARG A 268 17.25 -14.22 12.08
CA ARG A 268 17.28 -15.32 11.10
C ARG A 268 15.88 -15.85 10.83
N SER A 269 15.70 -16.46 9.67
CA SER A 269 14.54 -17.25 9.27
C SER A 269 14.16 -18.25 10.35
N GLY A 270 12.87 -18.26 10.66
CA GLY A 270 12.26 -19.05 11.70
C GLY A 270 10.87 -18.52 12.05
N ILE A 271 10.11 -19.34 12.78
CA ILE A 271 8.87 -18.92 13.43
C ILE A 271 9.21 -18.62 14.88
N TYR A 272 8.94 -17.39 15.30
CA TYR A 272 9.19 -16.88 16.65
C TYR A 272 7.85 -16.74 17.37
N PRO A 273 7.40 -17.77 18.09
CA PRO A 273 6.12 -17.73 18.78
C PRO A 273 6.16 -16.75 19.96
N VAL A 274 5.09 -15.97 20.11
CA VAL A 274 4.82 -15.08 21.23
C VAL A 274 3.56 -15.58 21.94
N ALA A 275 3.63 -15.77 23.25
CA ALA A 275 2.49 -16.26 24.02
C ALA A 275 1.31 -15.26 23.99
N SER A 276 0.09 -15.73 24.25
CA SER A 276 -1.16 -14.94 24.07
C SER A 276 -1.19 -13.62 24.85
N SER A 277 -0.57 -13.58 26.02
CA SER A 277 -0.48 -12.38 26.87
C SER A 277 0.84 -11.61 26.74
N ASP A 278 1.70 -12.01 25.81
CA ASP A 278 3.04 -11.45 25.63
C ASP A 278 3.13 -10.52 24.41
N GLU A 279 4.15 -9.68 24.43
CA GLU A 279 4.44 -8.73 23.37
C GLU A 279 5.95 -8.70 23.07
N VAL A 280 6.30 -8.39 21.83
CA VAL A 280 7.63 -7.89 21.47
C VAL A 280 7.58 -6.37 21.57
N VAL A 281 8.19 -5.82 22.62
CA VAL A 281 8.25 -4.37 22.85
C VAL A 281 9.62 -3.87 22.44
N ILE A 282 9.68 -2.90 21.52
CA ILE A 282 10.91 -2.21 21.16
C ILE A 282 10.95 -0.87 21.90
N ASP A 283 11.68 -0.81 23.00
CA ASP A 283 11.82 0.35 23.88
C ASP A 283 13.23 0.95 23.88
N VAL A 284 14.08 0.54 22.93
CA VAL A 284 15.44 1.05 22.73
C VAL A 284 15.46 2.07 21.59
N GLN A 285 15.78 3.33 21.90
CA GLN A 285 15.86 4.40 20.91
C GLN A 285 16.88 4.08 19.80
N GLY A 286 16.54 4.39 18.55
CA GLY A 286 17.45 4.23 17.41
C GLY A 286 17.73 2.78 17.02
N LEU A 287 17.04 1.81 17.63
CA LEU A 287 17.26 0.39 17.33
C LEU A 287 16.81 0.07 15.90
N THR A 288 17.61 -0.73 15.19
CA THR A 288 17.16 -1.40 13.96
C THR A 288 16.87 -2.87 14.25
N LEU A 289 15.62 -3.29 14.09
CA LEU A 289 15.19 -4.69 14.11
C LEU A 289 14.89 -5.12 12.67
N ALA A 290 15.60 -6.13 12.15
CA ALA A 290 15.46 -6.54 10.75
C ALA A 290 15.61 -8.05 10.55
N GLY A 291 15.01 -8.57 9.48
CA GLY A 291 15.40 -9.87 8.93
C GLY A 291 16.88 -9.88 8.48
N TYR A 292 17.55 -11.03 8.55
CA TYR A 292 18.92 -11.19 8.10
C TYR A 292 18.99 -11.38 6.57
N GLY A 293 19.54 -10.41 5.84
CA GLY A 293 19.67 -10.50 4.38
C GLY A 293 18.30 -10.50 3.69
N ASP A 294 18.02 -11.56 2.93
CA ASP A 294 16.73 -11.77 2.26
C ASP A 294 15.76 -12.65 3.09
N GLU A 295 16.15 -13.02 4.32
CA GLU A 295 15.31 -13.83 5.20
C GLU A 295 14.14 -13.02 5.73
N ARG A 296 12.94 -13.62 5.68
CA ARG A 296 11.70 -13.06 6.24
C ARG A 296 11.27 -13.87 7.47
N PRO A 297 11.80 -13.59 8.67
CA PRO A 297 11.34 -14.22 9.91
C PRO A 297 9.86 -13.94 10.18
N VAL A 298 9.21 -14.90 10.85
CA VAL A 298 7.79 -14.82 11.22
C VAL A 298 7.67 -14.57 12.72
N ILE A 299 7.01 -13.48 13.11
CA ILE A 299 6.55 -13.27 14.48
C ILE A 299 5.11 -13.80 14.56
N GLU A 300 4.92 -14.87 15.31
CA GLU A 300 3.63 -15.58 15.37
C GLU A 300 3.01 -15.43 16.75
N GLY A 301 1.80 -14.84 16.81
CA GLY A 301 1.03 -14.78 18.04
C GLY A 301 0.21 -16.05 18.28
N ALA A 302 -0.59 -16.03 19.34
CA ALA A 302 -1.46 -17.15 19.69
C ALA A 302 -2.73 -17.25 18.82
N GLY A 303 -2.94 -16.31 17.90
CA GLY A 303 -4.18 -16.15 17.14
C GLY A 303 -5.33 -15.67 18.01
N PHE A 304 -6.52 -15.76 17.45
CA PHE A 304 -7.77 -15.46 18.13
C PHE A 304 -8.84 -16.48 17.73
N PRO A 305 -9.77 -16.82 18.64
CA PRO A 305 -10.95 -17.58 18.28
C PRO A 305 -11.88 -16.69 17.43
N TYR A 306 -12.11 -17.10 16.19
CA TYR A 306 -12.90 -16.39 15.18
C TYR A 306 -14.36 -16.08 15.57
N ASP A 307 -14.87 -16.69 16.64
CA ASP A 307 -16.23 -16.58 17.15
C ASP A 307 -16.32 -15.97 18.56
N ALA A 308 -15.18 -15.73 19.23
CA ALA A 308 -15.17 -15.22 20.59
C ALA A 308 -14.56 -13.82 20.62
N GLN A 309 -15.29 -12.88 21.23
CA GLN A 309 -14.75 -11.58 21.55
C GLN A 309 -13.53 -11.78 22.46
N SER A 310 -12.34 -11.59 21.90
CA SER A 310 -11.13 -11.54 22.71
C SER A 310 -11.19 -10.29 23.58
N ASN A 311 -11.17 -10.48 24.90
CA ASN A 311 -10.93 -9.39 25.85
C ASN A 311 -9.44 -9.02 25.90
N GLU A 312 -8.56 -9.85 25.31
CA GLU A 312 -7.13 -9.57 25.22
C GLU A 312 -6.92 -8.50 24.16
N ARG A 313 -6.34 -7.36 24.56
CA ARG A 313 -6.05 -6.21 23.71
C ARG A 313 -4.55 -6.05 23.51
N THR A 314 -3.89 -7.15 23.13
CA THR A 314 -2.44 -7.25 23.03
C THR A 314 -1.95 -6.87 21.63
N THR A 315 -1.00 -5.94 21.53
CA THR A 315 -0.29 -5.64 20.28
C THR A 315 0.95 -6.54 20.19
N LEU A 316 1.02 -7.41 19.19
CA LEU A 316 2.07 -8.43 19.10
C LEU A 316 3.47 -7.81 18.99
N LEU A 317 3.66 -6.81 18.13
CA LEU A 317 4.88 -6.02 18.00
C LEU A 317 4.62 -4.54 18.29
N ARG A 318 5.08 -4.06 19.45
CA ARG A 318 4.86 -2.67 19.89
C ARG A 318 6.15 -1.86 19.78
N ILE A 319 6.12 -0.81 18.96
CA ILE A 319 7.21 0.16 18.85
C ILE A 319 6.96 1.24 19.89
N ALA A 320 7.86 1.37 20.86
CA ALA A 320 7.70 2.20 22.06
C ALA A 320 8.84 3.20 22.27
N ALA A 321 9.80 3.29 21.36
CA ALA A 321 10.89 4.26 21.37
C ALA A 321 11.05 4.98 20.02
N ASP A 322 11.68 6.14 20.08
CA ASP A 322 11.92 7.00 18.92
C ASP A 322 13.01 6.44 17.99
N ASP A 323 13.00 6.90 16.75
CA ASP A 323 14.02 6.62 15.72
C ASP A 323 14.24 5.12 15.46
N VAL A 324 13.27 4.28 15.79
CA VAL A 324 13.32 2.82 15.59
C VAL A 324 13.08 2.47 14.13
N THR A 325 13.87 1.56 13.58
CA THR A 325 13.61 0.92 12.28
C THR A 325 13.18 -0.53 12.46
N VAL A 326 12.05 -0.92 11.88
CA VAL A 326 11.59 -2.32 11.81
C VAL A 326 11.40 -2.71 10.34
N ARG A 327 12.00 -3.83 9.91
CA ARG A 327 11.84 -4.26 8.51
C ARG A 327 11.94 -5.76 8.24
N GLN A 328 11.30 -6.19 7.15
CA GLN A 328 11.42 -7.54 6.58
C GLN A 328 10.87 -8.66 7.49
N PHE A 329 9.68 -8.48 8.06
CA PHE A 329 8.99 -9.51 8.85
C PHE A 329 7.69 -9.95 8.21
N GLU A 330 7.30 -11.19 8.48
CA GLU A 330 5.90 -11.60 8.50
C GLU A 330 5.42 -11.54 9.97
N ILE A 331 4.21 -11.01 10.19
CA ILE A 331 3.59 -10.93 11.51
C ILE A 331 2.19 -11.50 11.39
N ARG A 332 1.90 -12.59 12.13
CA ARG A 332 0.63 -13.29 11.95
C ARG A 332 0.02 -13.83 13.22
N GLU A 333 -1.23 -14.25 13.11
CA GLU A 333 -2.01 -14.83 14.21
C GLU A 333 -2.01 -13.89 15.42
N CYS A 334 -2.37 -12.64 15.18
CA CYS A 334 -2.26 -11.58 16.15
C CYS A 334 -3.49 -11.60 17.08
N PRO A 335 -3.32 -11.76 18.42
CA PRO A 335 -4.45 -11.86 19.34
C PRO A 335 -5.40 -10.64 19.30
N TYR A 336 -4.85 -9.46 19.02
CA TYR A 336 -5.61 -8.24 18.82
C TYR A 336 -5.05 -7.37 17.69
N GLU A 337 -3.89 -6.74 17.89
CA GLU A 337 -3.19 -5.94 16.89
C GLU A 337 -1.88 -6.64 16.49
N CYS A 338 -1.46 -6.55 15.23
CA CYS A 338 -0.19 -7.15 14.82
C CYS A 338 1.00 -6.24 15.15
N ALA A 339 0.92 -4.97 14.75
CA ALA A 339 2.00 -4.02 15.02
C ALA A 339 1.49 -2.59 15.20
N GLY A 340 2.34 -1.71 15.69
CA GLY A 340 2.04 -0.29 15.67
C GLY A 340 3.04 0.60 16.39
N PHE A 341 2.91 1.89 16.12
CA PHE A 341 3.59 2.95 16.86
C PHE A 341 2.79 3.25 18.13
N ASN A 342 3.49 3.38 19.26
CA ASN A 342 2.92 3.98 20.46
C ASN A 342 2.75 5.50 20.32
N LYS A 343 1.94 6.05 21.22
CA LYS A 343 1.50 7.45 21.18
C LYS A 343 2.63 8.49 21.27
N ASP A 344 3.72 8.14 21.94
CA ASP A 344 4.84 9.05 22.20
C ASP A 344 6.01 8.82 21.22
N VAL A 345 5.83 7.95 20.22
CA VAL A 345 6.88 7.58 19.26
C VAL A 345 6.94 8.57 18.10
N SER A 346 8.16 8.97 17.77
CA SER A 346 8.50 9.81 16.63
C SER A 346 9.74 9.29 15.88
N GLY A 347 9.82 9.59 14.58
CA GLY A 347 10.97 9.24 13.75
C GLY A 347 11.08 7.75 13.39
N ALA A 348 10.10 6.93 13.77
CA ALA A 348 10.15 5.50 13.49
C ALA A 348 9.90 5.20 12.00
N LEU A 349 10.59 4.18 11.49
CA LEU A 349 10.42 3.63 10.14
C LEU A 349 9.99 2.16 10.23
N VAL A 350 8.86 1.84 9.61
CA VAL A 350 8.42 0.45 9.39
C VAL A 350 8.35 0.21 7.90
N GLU A 351 9.04 -0.84 7.43
CA GLU A 351 8.99 -1.22 6.02
C GLU A 351 9.03 -2.72 5.74
N GLU A 352 8.47 -3.12 4.61
CA GLU A 352 8.53 -4.52 4.14
C GLU A 352 7.94 -5.53 5.13
N ILE A 353 6.93 -5.11 5.90
CA ILE A 353 6.17 -5.97 6.79
C ILE A 353 4.95 -6.53 6.07
N TYR A 354 4.73 -7.84 6.21
CA TYR A 354 3.45 -8.47 5.89
C TYR A 354 2.76 -8.85 7.19
N ALA A 355 1.67 -8.15 7.54
CA ALA A 355 0.89 -8.45 8.73
C ALA A 355 -0.49 -8.99 8.34
N HIS A 356 -0.89 -10.12 8.91
CA HIS A 356 -2.16 -10.74 8.58
C HIS A 356 -2.76 -11.62 9.69
N HIS A 357 -4.05 -11.95 9.58
CA HIS A 357 -4.79 -12.72 10.58
C HIS A 357 -4.68 -12.09 11.98
N GLY A 358 -5.16 -10.86 12.13
CA GLY A 358 -5.33 -10.20 13.42
C GLY A 358 -6.80 -10.04 13.79
N TRP A 359 -7.13 -10.03 15.09
CA TRP A 359 -8.53 -9.83 15.50
C TRP A 359 -9.01 -8.41 15.17
N TYR A 360 -8.16 -7.40 15.36
CA TYR A 360 -8.46 -6.00 15.13
C TYR A 360 -7.49 -5.40 14.09
N SER A 361 -7.18 -4.10 14.19
CA SER A 361 -6.29 -3.42 13.25
C SER A 361 -4.90 -4.06 13.15
N LEU A 362 -4.43 -4.31 11.93
CA LEU A 362 -3.15 -4.97 11.71
C LEU A 362 -1.97 -4.03 11.97
N PHE A 363 -2.11 -2.75 11.62
CA PHE A 363 -1.16 -1.71 12.01
C PHE A 363 -1.88 -0.50 12.61
N ARG A 364 -1.47 -0.09 13.82
CA ARG A 364 -1.98 1.16 14.42
C ARG A 364 -0.91 2.25 14.52
N ILE A 365 -1.27 3.44 14.05
CA ILE A 365 -0.46 4.66 14.17
C ILE A 365 -1.05 5.51 15.30
N ARG A 366 -0.28 5.70 16.37
CA ARG A 366 -0.64 6.54 17.53
C ARG A 366 0.29 7.74 17.73
N GLY A 367 1.51 7.70 17.19
CA GLY A 367 2.53 8.74 17.31
C GLY A 367 2.63 9.67 16.08
N SER A 368 3.53 10.65 16.13
CA SER A 368 3.72 11.65 15.06
C SER A 368 5.06 11.48 14.34
N HIS A 369 5.20 11.99 13.12
CA HIS A 369 6.46 11.98 12.36
C HIS A 369 7.03 10.58 12.07
N ASN A 370 6.18 9.57 11.92
CA ASN A 370 6.59 8.20 11.61
C ASN A 370 6.33 7.85 10.15
N THR A 371 7.09 6.88 9.63
CA THR A 371 6.94 6.37 8.27
C THR A 371 6.57 4.90 8.28
N LEU A 372 5.49 4.55 7.59
CA LEU A 372 5.11 3.18 7.23
C LEU A 372 5.18 3.06 5.71
N ARG A 373 5.98 2.13 5.17
CA ARG A 373 6.11 1.98 3.72
C ARG A 373 6.29 0.56 3.22
N TYR A 374 5.99 0.32 1.95
CA TYR A 374 6.24 -0.97 1.28
C TYR A 374 5.75 -2.18 2.08
N SER A 375 4.57 -2.07 2.70
CA SER A 375 4.03 -3.06 3.63
C SER A 375 2.63 -3.51 3.20
N GLU A 376 2.25 -4.72 3.61
CA GLU A 376 1.01 -5.39 3.21
C GLU A 376 0.21 -5.81 4.45
N PHE A 377 -1.08 -5.52 4.46
CA PHE A 377 -2.00 -5.75 5.59
C PHE A 377 -3.24 -6.49 5.12
N ALA A 378 -3.44 -7.72 5.59
CA ALA A 378 -4.54 -8.54 5.09
C ALA A 378 -5.26 -9.38 6.16
N HIS A 379 -6.54 -9.67 5.91
CA HIS A 379 -7.31 -10.63 6.71
C HIS A 379 -7.37 -10.31 8.21
N SER A 380 -7.60 -9.05 8.59
CA SER A 380 -8.14 -8.79 9.92
C SER A 380 -9.54 -9.42 10.04
N ALA A 381 -9.90 -9.95 11.21
CA ALA A 381 -11.27 -10.39 11.45
C ALA A 381 -12.20 -9.21 11.70
N HIS A 382 -11.76 -8.23 12.49
CA HIS A 382 -12.46 -6.99 12.78
C HIS A 382 -11.49 -5.81 12.65
N GLY A 383 -12.00 -4.59 12.50
CA GLY A 383 -11.15 -3.42 12.24
C GLY A 383 -10.41 -3.50 10.89
N GLY A 384 -9.65 -2.46 10.53
CA GLY A 384 -9.02 -2.36 9.22
C GLY A 384 -7.54 -2.75 9.15
N GLY A 385 -6.96 -2.73 7.95
CA GLY A 385 -5.53 -3.03 7.77
C GLY A 385 -4.64 -2.02 8.48
N VAL A 386 -4.77 -0.73 8.15
CA VAL A 386 -4.03 0.37 8.80
C VAL A 386 -5.00 1.36 9.44
N MET A 387 -4.74 1.71 10.70
CA MET A 387 -5.60 2.62 11.47
C MET A 387 -4.80 3.74 12.13
N ILE A 388 -5.13 4.99 11.80
CA ILE A 388 -4.70 6.17 12.55
C ILE A 388 -5.70 6.40 13.67
N ARG A 389 -5.27 6.23 14.93
CA ARG A 389 -6.20 6.35 16.06
C ARG A 389 -5.51 6.86 17.32
N PRO A 390 -5.95 7.99 17.88
CA PRO A 390 -5.48 8.44 19.19
C PRO A 390 -6.05 7.54 20.29
N ASP A 391 -5.18 7.21 21.26
CA ASP A 391 -5.59 6.56 22.51
C ASP A 391 -6.29 7.57 23.43
N ASP A 392 -5.90 8.84 23.35
CA ASP A 392 -6.49 9.97 24.05
C ASP A 392 -6.66 11.16 23.09
N GLN A 393 -7.82 11.82 23.17
CA GLN A 393 -8.23 12.96 22.35
C GLN A 393 -7.34 14.20 22.51
N SER A 394 -6.40 14.19 23.46
CA SER A 394 -5.41 15.24 23.67
C SER A 394 -4.10 15.06 22.88
N VAL A 395 -3.84 13.87 22.34
CA VAL A 395 -2.54 13.53 21.73
C VAL A 395 -2.57 13.75 20.21
N PRO A 396 -1.72 14.64 19.67
CA PRO A 396 -1.64 14.84 18.24
C PRO A 396 -0.97 13.66 17.53
N ILE A 397 -1.53 13.28 16.38
CA ILE A 397 -1.01 12.26 15.46
C ILE A 397 -0.79 12.92 14.11
N ASN A 398 0.34 13.60 13.96
CA ASN A 398 0.59 14.49 12.85
C ASN A 398 1.81 14.06 12.03
N GLU A 399 1.85 14.52 10.79
CA GLU A 399 3.05 14.43 9.94
C GLU A 399 3.58 13.01 9.73
N ASN A 400 2.72 12.00 9.84
CA ASN A 400 3.08 10.64 9.47
C ASN A 400 3.02 10.46 7.95
N LEU A 401 3.88 9.58 7.43
CA LEU A 401 3.88 9.16 6.03
C LEU A 401 3.50 7.69 5.93
N VAL A 402 2.40 7.39 5.23
CA VAL A 402 2.04 6.05 4.80
C VAL A 402 2.26 5.98 3.29
N TYR A 403 3.20 5.16 2.84
CA TYR A 403 3.70 5.20 1.47
C TYR A 403 3.80 3.82 0.81
N ARG A 404 3.13 3.63 -0.34
CA ARG A 404 3.17 2.35 -1.09
C ARG A 404 2.81 1.15 -0.21
N VAL A 405 1.65 1.26 0.42
CA VAL A 405 1.08 0.21 1.27
C VAL A 405 -0.04 -0.50 0.50
N ILE A 406 -0.17 -1.79 0.78
CA ILE A 406 -1.23 -2.66 0.28
C ILE A 406 -2.13 -3.04 1.46
N SER A 407 -3.46 -2.94 1.30
CA SER A 407 -4.39 -3.40 2.33
C SER A 407 -5.65 -4.04 1.76
N HIS A 408 -5.91 -5.30 2.11
CA HIS A 408 -7.00 -6.03 1.48
C HIS A 408 -7.64 -7.12 2.32
N HIS A 409 -8.86 -7.52 1.94
CA HIS A 409 -9.58 -8.63 2.56
C HIS A 409 -9.74 -8.49 4.08
N ASN A 410 -9.72 -7.26 4.61
CA ASN A 410 -9.98 -7.01 6.02
C ASN A 410 -11.47 -7.19 6.32
N GLY A 411 -11.80 -7.71 7.49
CA GLY A 411 -13.15 -8.14 7.85
C GLY A 411 -13.56 -9.45 7.18
N ARG A 412 -12.59 -10.25 6.72
CA ARG A 412 -12.81 -11.52 6.03
C ARG A 412 -11.79 -12.57 6.45
N TYR A 413 -12.24 -13.82 6.44
CA TYR A 413 -11.37 -14.98 6.57
C TYR A 413 -10.59 -15.22 5.28
N SER A 414 -9.58 -16.11 5.35
CA SER A 414 -8.73 -16.46 4.21
C SER A 414 -9.53 -17.12 3.05
N ASP A 415 -10.69 -17.69 3.35
CA ASP A 415 -11.63 -18.24 2.35
C ASP A 415 -12.57 -17.19 1.74
N GLY A 416 -12.37 -15.91 2.06
CA GLY A 416 -13.14 -14.78 1.55
C GLY A 416 -14.47 -14.53 2.25
N ARG A 417 -14.92 -15.44 3.14
CA ARG A 417 -16.15 -15.22 3.92
C ARG A 417 -15.98 -14.03 4.84
N LYS A 418 -17.02 -13.20 4.89
CA LYS A 418 -17.11 -12.06 5.82
C LYS A 418 -17.10 -12.55 7.27
N SER A 419 -16.44 -11.81 8.15
CA SER A 419 -16.47 -12.05 9.59
C SER A 419 -17.90 -12.01 10.14
N PRO A 420 -18.21 -12.80 11.17
CA PRO A 420 -19.50 -12.81 11.85
C PRO A 420 -19.69 -11.52 12.64
N GLU A 421 -20.95 -11.19 12.91
CA GLU A 421 -21.30 -10.06 13.78
C GLU A 421 -20.90 -10.35 15.24
N VAL A 422 -20.33 -9.34 15.91
CA VAL A 422 -19.95 -9.43 17.33
C VAL A 422 -20.36 -8.16 18.08
N PRO A 423 -20.48 -8.18 19.42
CA PRO A 423 -20.71 -6.97 20.20
C PRO A 423 -19.60 -5.93 19.93
N GLY A 424 -19.98 -4.75 19.44
CA GLY A 424 -19.05 -3.67 19.08
C GLY A 424 -18.64 -3.64 17.60
N ASP A 425 -18.96 -4.69 16.83
CA ASP A 425 -18.92 -4.70 15.37
C ASP A 425 -20.15 -5.45 14.83
N PRO A 426 -21.35 -4.85 14.96
CA PRO A 426 -22.61 -5.49 14.62
C PRO A 426 -22.77 -5.71 13.11
N GLY A 427 -21.89 -5.15 12.28
CA GLY A 427 -21.87 -5.41 10.84
C GLY A 427 -21.04 -6.64 10.47
N GLY A 428 -20.28 -7.23 11.39
CA GLY A 428 -19.39 -8.37 11.16
C GLY A 428 -18.33 -8.05 10.10
N GLY A 429 -17.23 -7.44 10.51
CA GLY A 429 -16.32 -6.75 9.60
C GLY A 429 -16.85 -5.39 9.13
N GLY A 430 -17.93 -4.87 9.75
CA GLY A 430 -18.60 -3.62 9.35
C GLY A 430 -17.90 -2.35 9.81
N ASN A 431 -16.65 -2.46 10.26
CA ASN A 431 -15.70 -1.37 10.49
C ASN A 431 -14.29 -1.80 10.01
N SER A 432 -14.25 -2.74 9.06
CA SER A 432 -13.03 -3.31 8.54
C SER A 432 -12.67 -2.65 7.22
N ASP A 433 -12.03 -1.49 7.35
CA ASP A 433 -11.56 -0.71 6.21
C ASP A 433 -10.21 -1.21 5.70
N GLY A 434 -9.87 -0.87 4.45
CA GLY A 434 -8.48 -1.03 3.99
C GLY A 434 -7.54 -0.16 4.82
N MET A 435 -7.85 1.12 4.90
CA MET A 435 -7.15 2.06 5.76
C MET A 435 -8.11 3.12 6.30
N GLY A 436 -7.94 3.52 7.55
CA GLY A 436 -8.81 4.53 8.13
C GLY A 436 -8.16 5.43 9.18
N ALA A 437 -8.88 6.49 9.51
CA ALA A 437 -8.60 7.36 10.64
C ALA A 437 -9.84 7.43 11.53
N SER A 438 -9.64 7.18 12.82
CA SER A 438 -10.69 7.17 13.82
C SER A 438 -11.47 8.47 13.87
N LYS A 439 -12.77 8.39 14.17
CA LYS A 439 -13.64 9.53 14.52
C LYS A 439 -13.10 10.40 15.67
N PHE A 440 -12.15 9.90 16.45
CA PHE A 440 -11.46 10.69 17.46
C PHE A 440 -10.36 11.61 16.92
N CYS A 441 -10.05 11.56 15.62
CA CYS A 441 -9.14 12.50 14.99
C CYS A 441 -9.77 13.88 14.83
N SER A 442 -11.01 13.92 14.35
CA SER A 442 -11.75 15.16 14.14
C SER A 442 -13.20 15.03 14.60
N ASP A 443 -13.89 13.95 14.22
CA ASP A 443 -15.36 13.78 14.32
C ASP A 443 -16.02 13.91 15.69
N ASN A 444 -15.27 13.83 16.77
CA ASN A 444 -15.77 13.96 18.13
C ASN A 444 -15.11 15.11 18.90
N LEU A 445 -14.28 15.92 18.23
CA LEU A 445 -13.45 16.95 18.87
C LEU A 445 -13.85 18.37 18.44
N SER A 446 -13.41 19.36 19.23
CA SER A 446 -13.46 20.78 18.85
C SER A 446 -12.32 21.20 17.90
N SER A 447 -11.29 20.37 17.76
CA SER A 447 -10.11 20.61 16.91
C SER A 447 -9.59 19.29 16.34
N ASN A 448 -9.10 19.30 15.11
CA ASN A 448 -8.47 18.12 14.51
C ASN A 448 -7.09 17.84 15.16
N VAL A 449 -6.91 16.62 15.68
CA VAL A 449 -5.65 16.13 16.27
C VAL A 449 -4.84 15.22 15.34
N CYS A 450 -5.39 14.86 14.18
CA CYS A 450 -4.70 14.09 13.14
C CYS A 450 -4.52 14.94 11.89
N ARG A 451 -3.55 15.85 11.91
CA ARG A 451 -3.30 16.85 10.86
C ARG A 451 -2.01 16.57 10.11
N ARG A 452 -1.95 17.01 8.85
CA ARG A 452 -0.72 16.98 8.03
C ARG A 452 -0.14 15.57 7.82
N ASN A 453 -0.97 14.53 7.98
CA ASN A 453 -0.57 13.18 7.60
C ASN A 453 -0.59 13.06 6.07
N LYS A 454 0.27 12.21 5.54
CA LYS A 454 0.38 11.93 4.11
C LYS A 454 0.12 10.45 3.86
N VAL A 455 -0.87 10.16 3.03
CA VAL A 455 -1.18 8.83 2.53
C VAL A 455 -0.90 8.84 1.04
N VAL A 456 0.12 8.10 0.62
CA VAL A 456 0.68 8.21 -0.73
C VAL A 456 0.80 6.84 -1.35
N GLU A 457 0.22 6.68 -2.54
CA GLU A 457 0.34 5.49 -3.36
C GLU A 457 -0.16 4.21 -2.66
N VAL A 458 -1.23 4.30 -1.88
CA VAL A 458 -1.82 3.13 -1.18
C VAL A 458 -2.88 2.46 -2.05
N ILE A 459 -2.86 1.11 -2.10
CA ILE A 459 -3.79 0.30 -2.87
C ILE A 459 -4.64 -0.55 -1.92
N VAL A 460 -5.97 -0.45 -2.04
CA VAL A 460 -6.91 -1.16 -1.15
C VAL A 460 -8.05 -1.86 -1.92
N TRP A 461 -8.38 -3.09 -1.53
CA TRP A 461 -9.51 -3.83 -2.12
C TRP A 461 -10.09 -4.93 -1.24
N HIS A 462 -11.31 -5.36 -1.57
CA HIS A 462 -12.01 -6.49 -0.92
C HIS A 462 -12.17 -6.37 0.60
N ASN A 463 -12.04 -5.17 1.16
CA ASN A 463 -12.31 -4.93 2.57
C ASN A 463 -13.82 -4.97 2.82
N ALA A 464 -14.25 -5.47 3.98
CA ALA A 464 -15.66 -5.73 4.25
C ALA A 464 -16.51 -4.45 4.43
N ASP A 465 -15.89 -3.34 4.86
CA ASP A 465 -16.57 -2.05 5.07
C ASP A 465 -16.30 -1.07 3.92
N ASP A 466 -15.34 -0.15 4.10
CA ASP A 466 -14.92 0.83 3.10
C ASP A 466 -13.45 0.58 2.68
N GLY A 467 -13.02 1.13 1.54
CA GLY A 467 -11.61 1.11 1.15
C GLY A 467 -10.78 2.04 2.04
N PHE A 468 -11.19 3.31 2.04
CA PHE A 468 -10.66 4.36 2.88
C PHE A 468 -11.78 4.99 3.72
N ASP A 469 -11.64 5.01 5.05
CA ASP A 469 -12.54 5.74 5.97
C ASP A 469 -11.75 6.73 6.84
N PHE A 470 -11.73 8.00 6.43
CA PHE A 470 -10.93 9.03 7.09
C PHE A 470 -11.79 10.06 7.82
N SER A 471 -11.65 10.13 9.14
CA SER A 471 -12.15 11.22 9.98
C SER A 471 -11.04 12.21 10.37
N MET A 472 -10.13 12.52 9.45
CA MET A 472 -9.03 13.48 9.63
C MET A 472 -9.01 14.56 8.55
N SER A 473 -8.51 15.76 8.87
CA SER A 473 -8.45 16.93 7.97
C SER A 473 -7.03 17.47 7.77
N GLU A 474 -6.85 18.46 6.89
CA GLU A 474 -5.55 19.06 6.54
C GLU A 474 -4.47 18.01 6.21
N SER A 475 -4.84 16.98 5.47
CA SER A 475 -3.97 15.85 5.13
C SER A 475 -3.92 15.64 3.62
N LEU A 476 -2.83 15.02 3.15
CA LEU A 476 -2.60 14.74 1.74
C LEU A 476 -2.89 13.26 1.43
N TYR A 477 -3.63 13.03 0.36
CA TYR A 477 -3.97 11.72 -0.19
C TYR A 477 -3.57 11.72 -1.66
N GLN A 478 -2.51 11.01 -2.02
CA GLN A 478 -1.93 11.08 -3.36
C GLN A 478 -1.79 9.70 -3.97
N GLY A 479 -2.21 9.52 -5.23
CA GLY A 479 -2.03 8.27 -5.97
C GLY A 479 -2.75 7.07 -5.34
N LEU A 480 -3.82 7.31 -4.58
CA LEU A 480 -4.54 6.23 -3.92
C LEU A 480 -5.37 5.44 -4.92
N ILE A 481 -5.47 4.13 -4.71
CA ILE A 481 -6.25 3.23 -5.56
C ILE A 481 -7.17 2.42 -4.65
N SER A 482 -8.48 2.47 -4.92
CA SER A 482 -9.48 1.75 -4.13
C SER A 482 -10.52 1.11 -5.03
N PHE A 483 -10.76 -0.19 -4.83
CA PHE A 483 -11.72 -0.94 -5.62
C PHE A 483 -12.35 -2.11 -4.85
N ASP A 484 -13.59 -2.46 -5.19
CA ASP A 484 -14.29 -3.65 -4.71
C ASP A 484 -14.33 -3.82 -3.18
N ASN A 485 -14.53 -2.73 -2.45
CA ASN A 485 -14.78 -2.75 -1.02
C ASN A 485 -16.28 -2.86 -0.70
N GLY A 486 -16.61 -3.44 0.45
CA GLY A 486 -17.96 -3.77 0.89
C GLY A 486 -18.11 -5.26 1.27
N PRO A 487 -19.34 -5.70 1.65
CA PRO A 487 -20.61 -5.04 1.38
C PRO A 487 -21.17 -4.16 2.51
N ALA A 488 -20.49 -3.97 3.65
CA ALA A 488 -21.08 -3.23 4.77
C ALA A 488 -21.15 -1.71 4.50
N GLY A 489 -20.02 -1.09 4.16
CA GLY A 489 -19.90 0.36 3.93
C GLY A 489 -20.08 0.75 2.49
N GLN A 490 -19.55 -0.09 1.59
CA GLN A 490 -19.68 0.01 0.12
C GLN A 490 -19.12 1.31 -0.45
N ARG A 491 -18.14 1.93 0.22
CA ARG A 491 -17.43 3.08 -0.31
C ARG A 491 -15.98 2.74 -0.57
N ASN A 492 -15.46 3.22 -1.68
CA ASN A 492 -14.02 3.19 -1.92
C ASN A 492 -13.32 4.32 -1.15
N TYR A 493 -13.96 5.49 -1.06
CA TYR A 493 -13.51 6.63 -0.27
C TYR A 493 -14.66 7.20 0.54
N LYS A 494 -14.49 7.23 1.85
CA LYS A 494 -15.38 7.84 2.82
C LYS A 494 -14.61 8.84 3.65
N ILE A 495 -15.15 10.05 3.71
CA ILE A 495 -14.64 11.09 4.59
C ILE A 495 -15.80 11.64 5.39
N LEU A 496 -15.66 11.55 6.71
CA LEU A 496 -16.64 12.05 7.65
C LEU A 496 -16.15 13.37 8.30
N ARG A 497 -17.12 14.27 8.56
CA ARG A 497 -17.08 15.71 8.94
C ARG A 497 -16.66 16.74 7.89
N GLY A 498 -17.20 17.99 7.91
CA GLY A 498 -18.25 18.59 8.75
C GLY A 498 -18.22 20.13 8.74
N GLU A 499 -18.95 20.75 7.80
CA GLU A 499 -19.50 22.12 7.64
C GLU A 499 -18.69 23.40 8.02
N ASP A 500 -17.76 23.41 8.98
CA ASP A 500 -17.32 24.68 9.61
C ASP A 500 -15.83 25.06 9.45
N GLN A 501 -15.01 24.35 8.64
CA GLN A 501 -13.59 24.71 8.49
C GLN A 501 -13.06 24.62 7.05
N ALA A 502 -13.38 25.64 6.24
CA ALA A 502 -12.83 25.79 4.88
C ALA A 502 -11.29 25.89 4.85
N ASP A 503 -10.66 26.38 5.94
CA ASP A 503 -9.22 26.64 6.00
C ASP A 503 -8.35 25.38 6.23
N ASN A 504 -8.96 24.21 6.51
CA ASN A 504 -8.26 22.97 6.87
C ASN A 504 -8.63 21.81 5.94
N ALA A 505 -8.77 22.10 4.64
CA ALA A 505 -9.21 21.13 3.64
C ALA A 505 -8.22 19.96 3.46
N ASN A 506 -8.74 18.77 3.22
CA ASN A 506 -7.95 17.65 2.72
C ASN A 506 -7.61 17.85 1.25
N THR A 507 -6.46 17.33 0.81
CA THR A 507 -6.06 17.36 -0.61
C THR A 507 -5.98 15.95 -1.16
N TYR A 508 -6.76 15.67 -2.20
CA TYR A 508 -6.72 14.44 -2.98
C TYR A 508 -6.08 14.72 -4.33
N LEU A 509 -5.09 13.91 -4.71
CA LEU A 509 -4.32 14.11 -5.93
C LEU A 509 -4.11 12.79 -6.65
N GLY A 510 -4.61 12.64 -7.87
CA GLY A 510 -4.33 11.43 -8.68
C GLY A 510 -4.97 10.16 -8.11
N CYS A 511 -6.12 10.26 -7.43
CA CYS A 511 -6.75 9.10 -6.80
C CYS A 511 -7.70 8.38 -7.77
N VAL A 512 -7.74 7.06 -7.66
CA VAL A 512 -8.54 6.14 -8.48
C VAL A 512 -9.57 5.45 -7.60
N SER A 513 -10.83 5.50 -8.01
CA SER A 513 -11.94 4.75 -7.43
C SER A 513 -12.61 3.89 -8.50
N LEU A 514 -12.58 2.56 -8.33
CA LEU A 514 -13.29 1.64 -9.22
C LEU A 514 -14.38 0.88 -8.45
N GLY A 515 -15.64 1.08 -8.83
CA GLY A 515 -16.68 0.14 -8.44
C GLY A 515 -16.78 -0.94 -9.52
N THR A 516 -16.17 -2.12 -9.35
CA THR A 516 -16.20 -3.11 -10.44
C THR A 516 -17.54 -3.83 -10.54
N GLY A 517 -18.48 -3.60 -9.63
CA GLY A 517 -19.81 -4.22 -9.67
C GLY A 517 -19.69 -5.74 -9.77
N SER A 518 -18.76 -6.34 -9.01
CA SER A 518 -18.59 -7.80 -9.00
C SER A 518 -19.96 -8.43 -8.70
N PRO A 519 -20.49 -9.26 -9.61
CA PRO A 519 -21.81 -9.89 -9.44
C PRO A 519 -21.81 -10.91 -8.29
N GLU A 520 -20.65 -11.23 -7.73
CA GLU A 520 -20.52 -12.11 -6.56
C GLU A 520 -20.92 -11.42 -5.25
N HIS A 521 -21.02 -10.09 -5.23
CA HIS A 521 -21.23 -9.36 -3.98
C HIS A 521 -22.58 -8.68 -3.86
N CYS A 522 -23.18 -8.17 -4.94
CA CYS A 522 -24.52 -7.57 -4.90
C CYS A 522 -25.21 -7.57 -6.28
N SER A 523 -26.55 -7.56 -6.31
CA SER A 523 -27.28 -7.30 -7.56
C SER A 523 -27.17 -5.80 -7.95
N PRO A 524 -27.13 -5.45 -9.25
CA PRO A 524 -26.96 -4.06 -9.72
C PRO A 524 -28.01 -3.06 -9.20
N ASN A 525 -29.17 -3.56 -8.74
CA ASN A 525 -30.28 -2.73 -8.25
C ASN A 525 -30.32 -2.59 -6.72
N GLU A 526 -29.50 -3.35 -5.99
CA GLU A 526 -29.54 -3.40 -4.53
C GLU A 526 -28.37 -2.68 -3.86
N CYS A 527 -27.26 -2.42 -4.57
CA CYS A 527 -26.07 -1.78 -4.02
C CYS A 527 -25.41 -0.82 -5.01
N PRO A 528 -25.81 0.47 -5.02
CA PRO A 528 -25.04 1.48 -5.74
C PRO A 528 -23.69 1.66 -5.03
N LEU A 529 -22.64 1.07 -5.58
CA LEU A 529 -21.27 1.27 -5.10
C LEU A 529 -20.98 2.77 -5.07
N ARG A 530 -20.54 3.28 -3.92
CA ARG A 530 -20.23 4.70 -3.75
C ARG A 530 -18.74 4.91 -4.01
N GLY A 531 -18.42 5.44 -5.18
CA GLY A 531 -17.04 5.62 -5.60
C GLY A 531 -16.27 6.59 -4.71
N PHE A 532 -16.72 7.84 -4.64
CA PHE A 532 -16.05 8.90 -3.90
C PHE A 532 -17.08 9.67 -3.06
N GLU A 533 -17.00 9.60 -1.73
CA GLU A 533 -17.92 10.30 -0.81
C GLU A 533 -17.16 11.30 0.07
N LEU A 534 -17.21 12.59 -0.31
CA LEU A 534 -16.61 13.69 0.46
C LEU A 534 -17.70 14.50 1.17
N ARG A 535 -17.68 14.55 2.49
CA ARG A 535 -18.63 15.37 3.27
C ARG A 535 -18.02 16.60 3.96
N GLY A 536 -16.71 16.80 3.81
CA GLY A 536 -15.94 17.88 4.43
C GLY A 536 -15.25 18.81 3.45
N ALA A 537 -14.53 19.79 3.98
CA ALA A 537 -13.67 20.65 3.17
C ALA A 537 -12.58 19.80 2.50
N ALA A 538 -12.57 19.78 1.17
CA ALA A 538 -11.68 18.92 0.40
C ALA A 538 -11.43 19.49 -0.99
N ASN A 539 -10.18 19.45 -1.40
CA ASN A 539 -9.75 19.72 -2.76
C ASN A 539 -9.40 18.39 -3.43
N ALA A 540 -9.89 18.19 -4.64
CA ALA A 540 -9.75 16.95 -5.37
C ALA A 540 -9.25 17.24 -6.78
N TYR A 541 -8.05 16.79 -7.07
CA TYR A 541 -7.35 17.07 -8.32
C TYR A 541 -7.02 15.75 -8.98
N HIS A 542 -7.20 15.67 -10.31
CA HIS A 542 -6.80 14.49 -11.06
C HIS A 542 -7.49 13.21 -10.57
N ILE A 543 -8.77 13.30 -10.22
CA ILE A 543 -9.54 12.14 -9.75
C ILE A 543 -10.02 11.32 -10.94
N LEU A 544 -9.89 10.01 -10.79
CA LEU A 544 -10.53 9.03 -11.64
C LEU A 544 -11.58 8.29 -10.83
N ALA A 545 -12.82 8.31 -11.27
CA ALA A 545 -13.89 7.52 -10.67
C ALA A 545 -14.68 6.76 -11.74
N THR A 546 -14.90 5.46 -11.53
CA THR A 546 -15.71 4.62 -12.43
C THR A 546 -16.76 3.83 -11.65
N GLY A 547 -17.95 3.65 -12.22
CA GLY A 547 -18.91 2.64 -11.75
C GLY A 547 -20.24 2.64 -12.50
N ALA A 548 -20.90 1.48 -12.53
CA ALA A 548 -22.28 1.37 -12.99
C ALA A 548 -23.23 1.81 -11.86
N GLY A 549 -24.04 2.84 -12.10
CA GLY A 549 -25.00 3.35 -11.11
C GLY A 549 -24.38 4.02 -9.87
N SER A 550 -23.10 4.39 -9.91
CA SER A 550 -22.43 5.03 -8.78
C SER A 550 -22.72 6.53 -8.71
N HIS A 551 -23.08 7.01 -7.51
CA HIS A 551 -23.04 8.43 -7.18
C HIS A 551 -21.63 8.75 -6.68
N ASN A 552 -20.82 9.45 -7.49
CA ASN A 552 -19.62 10.11 -6.99
C ASN A 552 -20.06 11.39 -6.28
N PHE A 553 -20.33 11.29 -4.98
CA PHE A 553 -20.92 12.34 -4.18
C PHE A 553 -19.85 13.20 -3.53
N MET A 554 -19.64 14.37 -4.11
CA MET A 554 -18.84 15.46 -3.53
C MET A 554 -19.85 16.37 -2.82
N GLY A 555 -20.09 16.15 -1.53
CA GLY A 555 -21.35 16.48 -0.87
C GLY A 555 -21.73 17.96 -0.72
N ALA A 556 -23.02 18.20 -0.43
CA ALA A 556 -23.63 19.53 -0.28
C ALA A 556 -22.97 20.47 0.75
N SER A 557 -22.35 19.90 1.79
CA SER A 557 -21.64 20.59 2.86
C SER A 557 -20.13 20.78 2.58
N ALA A 558 -19.60 20.18 1.52
CA ALA A 558 -18.19 20.28 1.18
C ALA A 558 -17.89 21.66 0.59
N THR A 559 -16.82 22.28 1.08
CA THR A 559 -16.18 23.43 0.44
C THR A 559 -14.87 22.97 -0.20
N GLY A 560 -14.55 23.48 -1.37
CA GLY A 560 -13.31 23.16 -2.07
C GLY A 560 -13.49 23.04 -3.57
N GLU A 561 -12.48 22.49 -4.22
CA GLU A 561 -12.38 22.47 -5.67
C GLU A 561 -12.22 21.05 -6.24
N VAL A 562 -12.83 20.79 -7.39
CA VAL A 562 -12.62 19.58 -8.18
C VAL A 562 -12.09 19.94 -9.57
N VAL A 563 -10.83 19.63 -9.88
CA VAL A 563 -10.18 20.01 -11.15
C VAL A 563 -9.51 18.81 -11.80
N ASN A 564 -9.41 18.84 -13.13
CA ASN A 564 -8.74 17.81 -13.94
C ASN A 564 -9.21 16.40 -13.63
N SER A 565 -10.46 16.27 -13.20
CA SER A 565 -11.05 15.01 -12.75
C SER A 565 -12.02 14.49 -13.79
N VAL A 566 -12.16 13.17 -13.83
CA VAL A 566 -12.99 12.45 -14.80
C VAL A 566 -13.78 11.36 -14.09
N ALA A 567 -15.06 11.31 -14.40
CA ALA A 567 -15.94 10.20 -14.07
C ALA A 567 -16.28 9.44 -15.35
N TRP A 568 -16.33 8.11 -15.29
CA TRP A 568 -16.57 7.24 -16.43
C TRP A 568 -17.75 6.28 -16.20
N GLY A 569 -18.63 6.15 -17.20
CA GLY A 569 -19.80 5.25 -17.21
C GLY A 569 -21.12 6.00 -17.06
N ASP A 570 -22.12 5.38 -16.43
CA ASP A 570 -23.38 6.06 -16.01
C ASP A 570 -23.17 6.96 -14.78
N SER A 571 -21.94 7.03 -14.27
CA SER A 571 -21.59 7.79 -13.07
C SER A 571 -21.25 9.23 -13.42
N ASP A 572 -22.01 10.17 -12.88
CA ASP A 572 -21.67 11.59 -12.88
C ASP A 572 -21.16 12.01 -11.50
N PHE A 573 -20.28 13.01 -11.46
CA PHE A 573 -19.99 13.69 -10.20
C PHE A 573 -21.22 14.50 -9.79
N THR A 574 -21.73 14.23 -8.60
CA THR A 574 -22.71 15.09 -7.94
C THR A 574 -21.97 16.03 -7.02
N TYR A 575 -22.02 17.33 -7.32
CA TYR A 575 -21.35 18.36 -6.53
C TYR A 575 -22.29 19.05 -5.55
N GLY A 576 -21.76 19.41 -4.39
CA GLY A 576 -22.39 20.31 -3.45
C GLY A 576 -22.44 21.73 -3.99
N SER A 577 -23.40 22.53 -3.51
CA SER A 577 -23.61 23.91 -3.96
C SER A 577 -22.43 24.84 -3.69
N ASN A 578 -21.50 24.45 -2.79
CA ASN A 578 -20.37 25.26 -2.35
C ASN A 578 -19.02 24.80 -2.95
N MET A 579 -19.05 23.94 -3.98
CA MET A 579 -17.86 23.45 -4.65
C MET A 579 -17.65 24.08 -6.03
N SER A 580 -16.44 24.57 -6.29
CA SER A 580 -16.02 24.89 -7.66
C SER A 580 -15.58 23.62 -8.36
N HIS A 581 -15.93 23.49 -9.64
CA HIS A 581 -15.57 22.33 -10.44
C HIS A 581 -15.17 22.74 -11.86
N GLN A 582 -14.07 22.15 -12.32
CA GLN A 582 -13.58 22.14 -13.69
C GLN A 582 -13.18 20.70 -14.01
N ALA A 583 -14.19 19.84 -14.00
CA ALA A 583 -14.09 18.42 -14.30
C ALA A 583 -14.83 18.13 -15.61
N ASN A 584 -14.36 17.12 -16.33
CA ASN A 584 -15.04 16.65 -17.54
C ASN A 584 -15.92 15.46 -17.19
N SER A 585 -17.22 15.58 -17.46
CA SER A 585 -18.21 14.51 -17.26
C SER A 585 -18.23 13.48 -18.39
N GLU A 586 -17.57 13.74 -19.53
CA GLU A 586 -17.69 12.90 -20.71
C GLU A 586 -16.35 12.60 -21.38
N VAL A 587 -15.88 11.36 -21.22
CA VAL A 587 -15.18 10.68 -22.30
C VAL A 587 -15.92 9.38 -22.57
N SER A 588 -16.88 9.48 -23.48
CA SER A 588 -17.54 8.34 -24.13
C SER A 588 -16.52 7.64 -25.04
N GLY A 589 -15.62 6.88 -24.43
CA GLY A 589 -14.43 6.35 -25.10
C GLY A 589 -13.93 5.06 -24.50
N GLY A 590 -14.78 4.03 -24.42
CA GLY A 590 -14.35 2.66 -24.69
C GLY A 590 -13.33 2.00 -23.76
N LEU A 591 -13.25 2.35 -22.47
CA LEU A 591 -12.65 1.41 -21.52
C LEU A 591 -13.62 0.25 -21.28
N SER A 592 -13.34 -0.88 -21.92
CA SER A 592 -13.88 -2.18 -21.49
C SER A 592 -13.65 -2.32 -19.98
N ARG A 593 -14.65 -2.80 -19.23
CA ARG A 593 -14.59 -3.07 -17.78
C ARG A 593 -13.19 -3.53 -17.36
N PHE A 594 -12.39 -2.65 -16.77
CA PHE A 594 -11.08 -2.99 -16.25
C PHE A 594 -11.27 -3.85 -15.01
N VAL A 595 -10.60 -5.00 -14.98
CA VAL A 595 -10.54 -5.88 -13.83
C VAL A 595 -9.05 -6.11 -13.56
N PRO A 596 -8.51 -5.64 -12.42
CA PRO A 596 -7.11 -5.86 -12.11
C PRO A 596 -6.86 -7.36 -11.91
N ASN A 597 -5.73 -7.84 -12.41
CA ASN A 597 -5.26 -9.19 -12.12
C ASN A 597 -4.73 -9.24 -10.68
N LEU A 598 -5.45 -9.98 -9.84
CA LEU A 598 -5.13 -10.20 -8.42
C LEU A 598 -4.30 -11.48 -8.19
N ASP A 599 -4.00 -12.25 -9.24
CA ASP A 599 -3.05 -13.36 -9.19
C ASP A 599 -1.63 -12.79 -9.12
N LEU A 600 -1.18 -12.50 -7.90
CA LEU A 600 0.14 -11.94 -7.64
C LEU A 600 1.23 -12.98 -7.92
N PRO A 601 2.33 -12.60 -8.61
CA PRO A 601 3.45 -13.52 -8.81
C PRO A 601 4.00 -14.05 -7.48
N GLU A 602 4.36 -15.34 -7.44
CA GLU A 602 4.98 -15.93 -6.25
C GLU A 602 6.43 -15.44 -6.07
N GLY A 603 6.89 -15.38 -4.82
CA GLY A 603 8.29 -15.08 -4.50
C GLY A 603 8.74 -13.64 -4.68
N ILE A 604 7.88 -12.73 -5.16
CA ILE A 604 8.21 -11.31 -5.28
C ILE A 604 8.06 -10.57 -3.93
N SER A 605 8.87 -9.55 -3.74
CA SER A 605 8.80 -8.62 -2.60
C SER A 605 7.50 -7.82 -2.60
N ILE A 606 7.14 -7.25 -1.44
CA ILE A 606 5.95 -6.38 -1.32
C ILE A 606 6.07 -5.16 -2.23
N ARG A 607 7.29 -4.64 -2.42
CA ARG A 607 7.57 -3.54 -3.35
C ARG A 607 7.23 -3.91 -4.80
N GLU A 608 7.61 -5.11 -5.21
CA GLU A 608 7.31 -5.63 -6.54
C GLU A 608 5.82 -5.93 -6.69
N ARG A 609 5.14 -6.43 -5.65
CA ARG A 609 3.66 -6.60 -5.65
C ARG A 609 2.97 -5.26 -5.86
N TRP A 610 3.37 -4.25 -5.11
CA TRP A 610 2.82 -2.91 -5.24
C TRP A 610 3.03 -2.37 -6.65
N ALA A 611 4.26 -2.47 -7.17
CA ALA A 611 4.59 -2.01 -8.52
C ALA A 611 3.80 -2.75 -9.59
N TYR A 612 3.65 -4.08 -9.45
CA TYR A 612 2.85 -4.91 -10.34
C TYR A 612 1.40 -4.43 -10.40
N MET A 613 0.75 -4.22 -9.25
CA MET A 613 -0.62 -3.72 -9.21
C MET A 613 -0.71 -2.29 -9.74
N HIS A 614 0.14 -1.38 -9.27
CA HIS A 614 0.12 0.01 -9.70
C HIS A 614 0.30 0.15 -11.22
N ASN A 615 1.19 -0.63 -11.83
CA ASN A 615 1.44 -0.62 -13.27
C ASN A 615 0.23 -1.08 -14.08
N GLN A 616 -0.58 -2.00 -13.57
CA GLN A 616 -1.84 -2.39 -14.23
C GLN A 616 -2.81 -1.20 -14.31
N PHE A 617 -2.96 -0.46 -13.21
CA PHE A 617 -3.81 0.73 -13.17
C PHE A 617 -3.26 1.85 -14.05
N ARG A 618 -1.95 2.14 -13.97
CA ARG A 618 -1.30 3.11 -14.86
C ARG A 618 -1.54 2.75 -16.32
N SER A 619 -1.28 1.50 -16.71
CA SER A 619 -1.49 1.04 -18.09
C SER A 619 -2.95 1.13 -18.55
N ALA A 620 -3.92 0.92 -17.65
CA ALA A 620 -5.33 0.95 -17.98
C ALA A 620 -5.90 2.37 -18.07
N PHE A 621 -5.35 3.30 -17.30
CA PHE A 621 -5.95 4.62 -17.07
C PHE A 621 -5.09 5.80 -17.52
N THR A 622 -3.87 5.56 -18.00
CA THR A 622 -3.13 6.56 -18.78
C THR A 622 -3.92 6.86 -20.08
N PRO A 623 -4.19 8.15 -20.39
CA PRO A 623 -4.87 8.51 -21.63
C PRO A 623 -4.13 7.95 -22.87
N PRO A 624 -4.82 7.21 -23.76
CA PRO A 624 -4.20 6.71 -24.98
C PRO A 624 -3.90 7.87 -25.95
N ALA A 625 -2.94 7.67 -26.85
CA ALA A 625 -2.56 8.67 -27.84
C ALA A 625 -3.78 9.19 -28.64
N GLY A 626 -3.90 10.51 -28.74
CA GLY A 626 -5.03 11.17 -29.41
C GLY A 626 -6.30 11.29 -28.55
N SER A 627 -6.26 10.86 -27.28
CA SER A 627 -7.35 11.10 -26.33
C SER A 627 -7.61 12.59 -26.14
N ALA A 628 -8.89 12.96 -26.00
CA ALA A 628 -9.31 14.32 -25.65
C ALA A 628 -8.96 14.73 -24.21
N LEU A 629 -8.43 13.81 -23.41
CA LEU A 629 -7.93 14.09 -22.05
C LEU A 629 -6.49 14.58 -22.03
N ILE A 630 -5.75 14.40 -23.14
CA ILE A 630 -4.36 14.82 -23.25
C ILE A 630 -4.30 16.34 -23.46
N ASP A 631 -3.43 17.04 -22.74
CA ASP A 631 -3.26 18.50 -22.84
C ASP A 631 -4.55 19.31 -22.59
N ALA A 632 -5.50 18.72 -21.88
CA ALA A 632 -6.85 19.28 -21.71
C ALA A 632 -7.08 19.86 -20.31
N GLY A 633 -6.18 19.60 -19.36
CA GLY A 633 -6.30 20.03 -17.99
C GLY A 633 -5.90 21.49 -17.77
N VAL A 634 -6.17 21.95 -16.56
CA VAL A 634 -5.81 23.27 -16.07
C VAL A 634 -4.52 23.16 -15.27
N HIS A 635 -3.58 24.05 -15.55
CA HIS A 635 -2.38 24.19 -14.74
C HIS A 635 -2.73 24.79 -13.38
N LEU A 636 -2.25 24.16 -12.31
CA LEU A 636 -2.52 24.52 -10.93
C LEU A 636 -1.17 24.79 -10.30
N SER A 637 -0.78 26.06 -10.17
CA SER A 637 0.57 26.44 -9.72
C SER A 637 0.95 25.93 -8.32
N ALA A 638 -0.04 25.58 -7.50
CA ALA A 638 0.17 24.99 -6.18
C ALA A 638 0.45 23.48 -6.21
N ILE A 639 0.30 22.83 -7.37
CA ILE A 639 0.36 21.37 -7.53
C ILE A 639 1.32 21.00 -8.64
N HIS A 640 1.18 21.60 -9.82
CA HIS A 640 1.97 21.26 -10.99
C HIS A 640 3.32 21.93 -10.96
N CYS A 641 4.30 21.25 -11.55
CA CYS A 641 5.60 21.86 -11.81
C CYS A 641 5.42 23.12 -12.68
N PRO A 642 6.22 24.18 -12.46
CA PRO A 642 6.09 25.42 -13.22
C PRO A 642 6.23 25.22 -14.73
N GLU A 643 7.08 24.28 -15.12
CA GLU A 643 7.37 23.90 -16.50
C GLU A 643 7.02 22.42 -16.74
N PRO A 644 6.66 22.03 -17.98
CA PRO A 644 6.43 20.64 -18.33
C PRO A 644 7.73 19.82 -18.30
N GLY A 645 7.61 18.55 -17.96
CA GLY A 645 8.70 17.58 -17.85
C GLY A 645 9.02 17.18 -16.42
N PRO A 646 10.20 16.57 -16.19
CA PRO A 646 10.62 16.11 -14.87
C PRO A 646 10.72 17.26 -13.88
N GLY A 647 10.13 17.07 -12.71
CA GLY A 647 10.17 18.00 -11.60
C GLY A 647 11.34 17.72 -10.66
N ASP A 648 11.35 18.44 -9.54
CA ASP A 648 12.25 18.21 -8.40
C ASP A 648 11.69 17.22 -7.37
N GLY A 649 10.51 16.66 -7.63
CA GLY A 649 9.77 15.78 -6.73
C GLY A 649 8.89 16.51 -5.71
N GLU A 650 8.87 17.86 -5.70
CA GLU A 650 8.00 18.66 -4.83
C GLU A 650 6.66 19.02 -5.50
N CYS A 651 6.59 18.89 -6.83
CA CYS A 651 5.44 19.17 -7.65
C CYS A 651 5.02 17.96 -8.48
N ARG A 652 3.76 17.96 -8.94
CA ARG A 652 3.25 16.99 -9.91
C ARG A 652 3.78 17.32 -11.29
N GLU A 653 4.57 16.41 -11.81
CA GLU A 653 5.06 16.41 -13.18
C GLU A 653 3.88 16.33 -14.15
N TRP A 654 4.04 16.98 -15.30
CA TRP A 654 3.09 16.99 -16.40
C TRP A 654 3.86 17.18 -17.72
N SER A 655 3.21 16.89 -18.84
CA SER A 655 3.82 16.87 -20.17
C SER A 655 3.01 17.70 -21.16
N GLY A 656 3.57 17.98 -22.33
CA GLY A 656 2.84 18.66 -23.40
C GLY A 656 2.60 20.16 -23.18
N GLN A 657 1.43 20.64 -23.59
CA GLN A 657 1.00 22.04 -23.50
C GLN A 657 0.20 22.34 -22.22
N ALA A 658 -0.44 21.33 -21.63
CA ALA A 658 -1.12 21.44 -20.35
C ALA A 658 -1.17 20.07 -19.65
N PRO A 659 -1.41 19.99 -18.33
CA PRO A 659 -1.58 18.70 -17.66
C PRO A 659 -2.71 17.88 -18.27
N ASP A 660 -2.57 16.55 -18.26
CA ASP A 660 -3.66 15.68 -18.68
C ASP A 660 -4.79 15.67 -17.63
N ILE A 661 -6.00 15.30 -18.07
CA ILE A 661 -7.13 15.07 -17.17
C ILE A 661 -7.16 13.60 -16.74
N GLY A 662 -7.27 13.36 -15.44
CA GLY A 662 -7.36 12.02 -14.84
C GLY A 662 -6.17 11.68 -13.95
N ALA A 663 -6.16 10.45 -13.43
CA ALA A 663 -5.19 10.08 -12.40
C ALA A 663 -3.74 10.00 -12.90
N PHE A 664 -3.53 9.68 -14.17
CA PHE A 664 -2.22 9.43 -14.77
C PHE A 664 -1.96 10.31 -16.00
N GLU A 665 -0.71 10.72 -16.16
CA GLU A 665 -0.21 11.50 -17.30
C GLU A 665 0.25 10.56 -18.44
N SER A 666 0.06 10.96 -19.69
CA SER A 666 0.41 10.19 -20.89
C SER A 666 1.85 10.35 -21.38
N GLY A 667 2.53 11.44 -21.01
CA GLY A 667 3.88 11.78 -21.48
C GLY A 667 5.01 11.60 -20.46
N LEU A 668 4.76 10.84 -19.37
CA LEU A 668 5.73 10.58 -18.28
C LEU A 668 6.00 9.08 -18.10
#